data_AF-A0A5M9K8X6-F1
#
_entry.id   AF-A0A5M9K8X6-F1
#
_cell.length_a   1.000
_cell.length_b   1.000
_cell.length_c   1.000
_cell.angle_alpha   90.00
_cell.angle_beta   90.00
_cell.angle_gamma   90.00
#
_symmetry.space_group_name_H-M   'P 1'
#
loop_
_entity.id
_entity.type
_entity.pdbx_description
1 polymer ?
#
loop_
_entity_poly.entity_id
_entity_poly.type
_entity_poly.pdbx_seq_one_letter_code
_entity_poly.pdbx_strand_id
1 'polypeptide(L)'
;MDVTEEELAPLWKDLDWAMGQCFMMGFEGTEVTPQIRTLIEDHHLGAILLSTKNLKTARETANLVQELQTIAHQAGHPVPLIIALDQENGGVNSLFDEDYICQFPSAMGVAATGSLELAYEVANATAKELSAVGVNMIMGPCLDVLTNARYQPLGVRATGDDPQEVSQYGIAAMNGYRDAGIATCGKHFPSYGNLDFLGSSLDMPIITETLEQLSLGALVPFRNAIREGMDSIMVGGCAIANAGMNVMHACLSDQVVDDLLRNDLGFNGVVVSECLEMEALSHDIGVRGGTVMAVEAGCDLVLLCRSYAVQREAIAGLKLGLENDMISRDRINLSLKRVLKVKSQCTSWAKALNPLGINHLASLHPTHLALSTKAYDHSITVMRDKGHLLPLSNSYSEDDDDLLLLTPLVKPLPASAATASLNSENTKFINTESEKSHKSSIMSGEGVFRELGRALARQRHGRLLHTSYTANGVRPVHENLINRAGTIIIITADATRNLYQNGFTKHVAMMCSMLSSAGKKKSLIVVSVSSPYDFAMDKSIGTYVCTFDFTETAMKALVRALFGDFVPQGTLPGTLRKSRKVQKSRQHWLVESYNRDRDARGLQELIKSIEKTTPPNQQPALAGATADSFELPPPASYTPFEESHYVVRNSSTQALFGFCSTTYSPNTHTGTLSTLFVDPSKRNLSIGHSLHQRALRHLLQKPNITHLQLGSTFPAIYLGIPMSDLTEGARLKRWFATNGWDVVSPRLLYTLIIRNVALWVPPEGLLATIQRVSLQFDLIHGPSHSATQVLDFVQTHSSSAEILGIYNLAIADPKSCGIIRAKSPIDGSLVGTVIISRSDTLLSRWIPVLSSSPSSHSHSHSQNTSASNLKGKEKEERNRNGLGGIIAPVIPSNNAQREMILQGLVMLSIRQNKNKGDGKGVVLNWVVGGDRDVLLGMGFDVLEAWEEVVCGVERWSEMNLG
;
A
#
# COMPACT_ATOMS: atom_id res chain seq x y z
N MET A 1 6.29 -14.58 34.74
CA MET A 1 7.30 -15.00 35.72
C MET A 1 7.29 -13.96 36.81
N ASP A 2 6.79 -14.35 37.98
CA ASP A 2 6.78 -13.52 39.18
C ASP A 2 8.21 -13.17 39.57
N VAL A 3 8.51 -11.88 39.66
CA VAL A 3 9.81 -11.38 40.12
C VAL A 3 9.76 -11.42 41.65
N THR A 4 10.49 -12.39 42.20
CA THR A 4 10.79 -12.51 43.63
C THR A 4 11.40 -11.20 44.16
N GLU A 5 11.09 -10.86 45.41
CA GLU A 5 11.66 -9.75 46.18
C GLU A 5 13.20 -9.82 46.22
N GLU A 6 13.89 -9.30 45.21
CA GLU A 6 15.27 -8.87 45.37
C GLU A 6 15.24 -7.59 46.22
N GLU A 7 15.72 -7.68 47.46
CA GLU A 7 16.01 -6.51 48.27
C GLU A 7 16.97 -5.60 47.49
N LEU A 8 16.58 -4.33 47.32
CA LEU A 8 17.42 -3.32 46.68
C LEU A 8 18.79 -3.28 47.37
N ALA A 9 19.87 -3.19 46.58
CA ALA A 9 21.24 -3.11 47.09
C ALA A 9 21.37 -2.03 48.20
N PRO A 10 22.25 -2.23 49.22
CA PRO A 10 22.32 -1.37 50.40
C PRO A 10 22.47 0.13 50.11
N LEU A 11 23.13 0.50 49.00
CA LEU A 11 23.29 1.89 48.55
C LEU A 11 21.95 2.59 48.32
N TRP A 12 20.94 1.87 47.81
CA TRP A 12 19.61 2.41 47.53
C TRP A 12 18.78 2.69 48.78
N LYS A 13 19.27 2.30 49.97
CA LYS A 13 18.68 2.73 51.25
C LYS A 13 19.02 4.18 51.57
N ASP A 14 20.04 4.76 50.91
CA ASP A 14 20.29 6.18 50.91
C ASP A 14 19.27 6.90 50.01
N LEU A 15 18.45 7.75 50.64
CA LEU A 15 17.37 8.44 49.95
C LEU A 15 17.88 9.45 48.93
N ASP A 16 19.04 10.07 49.14
CA ASP A 16 19.57 11.04 48.17
C ASP A 16 19.97 10.32 46.86
N TRP A 17 20.52 9.10 46.95
CA TRP A 17 20.78 8.24 45.80
C TRP A 17 19.49 7.78 45.10
N ALA A 18 18.49 7.34 45.87
CA ALA A 18 17.21 6.90 45.30
C ALA A 18 16.47 8.05 44.60
N MET A 19 16.42 9.24 45.21
CA MET A 19 15.80 10.44 44.64
C MET A 19 16.50 10.92 43.36
N GLY A 20 17.83 10.85 43.29
CA GLY A 20 18.57 11.24 42.09
C GLY A 20 18.14 10.45 40.84
N GLN A 21 17.67 9.21 41.02
CA GLN A 21 17.15 8.36 39.94
C GLN A 21 15.72 8.72 39.50
N CYS A 22 15.02 9.60 40.22
CA CYS A 22 13.67 10.07 39.88
C CYS A 22 13.65 11.33 39.01
N PHE A 23 14.82 11.80 38.54
CA PHE A 23 14.92 13.01 37.73
C PHE A 23 15.53 12.72 36.35
N MET A 24 14.97 13.38 35.34
CA MET A 24 15.57 13.53 34.01
C MET A 24 15.84 15.01 33.76
N MET A 25 17.10 15.39 33.58
CA MET A 25 17.47 16.81 33.49
C MET A 25 18.25 17.14 32.21
N GLY A 26 18.05 18.33 31.67
CA GLY A 26 18.83 18.87 30.55
C GLY A 26 19.76 20.01 30.97
N PHE A 27 20.60 20.49 30.06
CA PHE A 27 21.50 21.63 30.31
C PHE A 27 21.77 22.41 29.02
N GLU A 28 22.38 23.59 29.11
CA GLU A 28 22.77 24.40 27.93
C GLU A 28 24.25 24.22 27.57
N GLY A 29 24.56 24.40 26.30
CA GLY A 29 25.91 24.26 25.76
C GLY A 29 26.19 22.86 25.21
N THR A 30 27.32 22.75 24.50
CA THR A 30 27.73 21.52 23.78
C THR A 30 28.82 20.73 24.51
N GLU A 31 29.13 21.12 25.73
CA GLU A 31 30.19 20.56 26.58
C GLU A 31 29.66 20.40 28.01
N VAL A 32 30.27 19.54 28.80
CA VAL A 32 29.89 19.36 30.20
C VAL A 32 30.10 20.66 30.97
N THR A 33 29.01 21.19 31.54
CA THR A 33 29.05 22.38 32.39
C THR A 33 29.27 22.02 33.86
N PRO A 34 29.80 22.94 34.69
CA PRO A 34 29.88 22.72 36.14
C PRO A 34 28.53 22.37 36.76
N GLN A 35 27.43 22.93 36.25
CA GLN A 35 26.08 22.70 36.74
C GLN A 35 25.63 21.25 36.54
N ILE A 36 25.76 20.71 35.31
CA ILE A 36 25.37 19.31 35.07
C ILE A 36 26.30 18.33 35.79
N ARG A 37 27.59 18.67 35.91
CA ARG A 37 28.54 17.91 36.73
C ARG A 37 28.08 17.82 38.18
N THR A 38 27.74 18.95 38.80
CA THR A 38 27.21 18.97 40.18
C THR A 38 25.93 18.15 40.32
N LEU A 39 25.02 18.16 39.34
CA LEU A 39 23.81 17.33 39.38
C LEU A 39 24.15 15.83 39.38
N ILE A 40 25.15 15.41 38.62
CA ILE A 40 25.59 14.01 38.55
C ILE A 40 26.32 13.59 39.82
N GLU A 41 27.30 14.40 40.27
CA GLU A 41 28.20 14.08 41.38
C GLU A 41 27.49 14.22 42.74
N ASP A 42 26.86 15.36 42.99
CA ASP A 42 26.36 15.72 44.33
C ASP A 42 24.87 15.40 44.51
N HIS A 43 24.11 15.29 43.42
CA HIS A 43 22.67 15.00 43.45
C HIS A 43 22.31 13.66 42.81
N HIS A 44 23.32 12.85 42.46
CA HIS A 44 23.17 11.47 41.97
C HIS A 44 22.17 11.32 40.81
N LEU A 45 22.11 12.34 39.93
CA LEU A 45 21.17 12.40 38.80
C LEU A 45 21.24 11.12 37.95
N GLY A 46 20.09 10.49 37.71
CA GLY A 46 20.00 9.20 37.02
C GLY A 46 19.79 9.27 35.50
N ALA A 47 19.25 10.38 34.99
CA ALA A 47 18.88 10.54 33.58
C ALA A 47 19.13 11.95 33.06
N ILE A 48 19.58 12.04 31.80
CA ILE A 48 19.83 13.30 31.09
C ILE A 48 19.05 13.32 29.79
N LEU A 49 18.36 14.43 29.49
CA LEU A 49 17.76 14.70 28.18
C LEU A 49 18.65 15.68 27.40
N LEU A 50 19.20 15.21 26.29
CA LEU A 50 19.91 16.06 25.32
C LEU A 50 18.93 16.63 24.30
N SER A 51 19.21 17.82 23.79
CA SER A 51 18.47 18.42 22.67
C SER A 51 19.41 19.09 21.67
N THR A 52 18.88 19.68 20.60
CA THR A 52 19.65 20.36 19.53
C THR A 52 20.71 21.34 20.07
N LYS A 53 20.48 21.98 21.22
CA LYS A 53 21.44 22.91 21.85
C LYS A 53 22.72 22.25 22.34
N ASN A 54 22.70 20.93 22.55
CA ASN A 54 23.85 20.15 23.02
C ASN A 54 24.63 19.52 21.87
N LEU A 55 24.05 19.49 20.66
CA LEU A 55 24.45 18.58 19.59
C LEU A 55 24.93 19.36 18.37
N LYS A 56 26.17 19.11 17.97
CA LYS A 56 26.82 19.76 16.81
C LYS A 56 27.12 18.74 15.71
N THR A 57 27.98 17.78 16.04
CA THR A 57 28.37 16.67 15.15
C THR A 57 28.20 15.34 15.87
N ALA A 58 28.19 14.24 15.13
CA ALA A 58 28.14 12.89 15.71
C ALA A 58 29.35 12.63 16.63
N ARG A 59 30.52 13.16 16.26
CA ARG A 59 31.77 13.01 17.03
C ARG A 59 31.74 13.75 18.36
N GLU A 60 31.36 15.02 18.35
CA GLU A 60 31.25 15.82 19.57
C GLU A 60 30.15 15.26 20.48
N THR A 61 29.05 14.76 19.91
CA THR A 61 27.99 14.09 20.66
C THR A 61 28.52 12.84 21.36
N ALA A 62 29.24 11.96 20.65
CA ALA A 62 29.83 10.76 21.24
C ALA A 62 30.80 11.09 22.37
N ASN A 63 31.62 12.14 22.21
CA ASN A 63 32.55 12.60 23.24
C ASN A 63 31.79 13.15 24.47
N LEU A 64 30.78 14.00 24.25
CA LEU A 64 29.96 14.56 25.32
C LEU A 64 29.28 13.46 26.13
N VAL A 65 28.66 12.50 25.46
CA VAL A 65 27.99 11.37 26.12
C VAL A 65 28.97 10.51 26.90
N GLN A 66 30.14 10.20 26.31
CA GLN A 66 31.19 9.44 27.00
C GLN A 66 31.71 10.19 28.23
N GLU A 67 31.88 11.51 28.16
CA GLU A 67 32.31 12.33 29.29
C GLU A 67 31.27 12.31 30.42
N LEU A 68 29.98 12.52 30.11
CA LEU A 68 28.88 12.43 31.09
C LEU A 68 28.85 11.06 31.79
N GLN A 69 28.99 9.97 31.04
CA GLN A 69 29.04 8.62 31.60
C GLN A 69 30.31 8.39 32.46
N THR A 70 31.45 8.94 32.03
CA THR A 70 32.71 8.85 32.79
C THR A 70 32.60 9.56 34.14
N ILE A 71 31.99 10.74 34.16
CA ILE A 71 31.73 11.50 35.40
C ILE A 71 30.84 10.70 36.34
N ALA A 72 29.73 10.14 35.84
CA ALA A 72 28.84 9.32 36.66
C ALA A 72 29.56 8.07 37.23
N HIS A 73 30.37 7.40 36.41
CA HIS A 73 31.15 6.25 36.85
C HIS A 73 32.15 6.62 37.95
N GLN A 74 32.88 7.73 37.78
CA GLN A 74 33.86 8.22 38.76
C GLN A 74 33.20 8.72 40.05
N ALA A 75 31.99 9.27 39.96
CA ALA A 75 31.17 9.66 41.10
C ALA A 75 30.58 8.46 41.87
N GLY A 76 30.81 7.23 41.42
CA GLY A 76 30.39 6.01 42.13
C GLY A 76 28.96 5.56 41.82
N HIS A 77 28.37 6.01 40.70
CA HIS A 77 27.06 5.51 40.30
C HIS A 77 27.10 3.98 40.11
N PRO A 78 26.11 3.23 40.64
CA PRO A 78 26.09 1.77 40.51
C PRO A 78 25.71 1.32 39.09
N VAL A 79 24.94 2.14 38.36
CA VAL A 79 24.49 1.89 36.99
C VAL A 79 24.65 3.14 36.13
N PRO A 80 24.84 3.01 34.80
CA PRO A 80 25.01 4.18 33.92
C PRO A 80 23.83 5.14 33.92
N LEU A 81 24.07 6.35 33.43
CA LEU A 81 23.02 7.33 33.16
C LEU A 81 22.13 6.86 32.01
N ILE A 82 20.83 7.17 32.10
CA ILE A 82 19.99 7.26 30.91
C ILE A 82 20.40 8.52 30.16
N ILE A 83 20.70 8.38 28.87
CA ILE A 83 20.98 9.48 27.95
C ILE A 83 19.86 9.44 26.91
N ALA A 84 18.89 10.31 27.11
CA ALA A 84 17.69 10.44 26.29
C ALA A 84 17.88 11.49 25.19
N LEU A 85 17.26 11.27 24.04
CA LEU A 85 17.21 12.22 22.94
C LEU A 85 15.82 12.25 22.30
N ASP A 86 15.35 13.45 21.97
CA ASP A 86 14.14 13.63 21.18
C ASP A 86 14.45 13.61 19.66
N GLN A 87 14.41 12.41 19.09
CA GLN A 87 14.73 12.12 17.69
C GLN A 87 13.52 11.52 16.98
N GLU A 88 12.57 12.35 16.55
CA GLU A 88 11.36 11.90 15.83
C GLU A 88 11.56 11.80 14.31
N ASN A 89 12.73 12.17 13.81
CA ASN A 89 13.02 12.40 12.39
C ASN A 89 12.20 13.56 11.80
N GLY A 90 12.18 13.71 10.47
CA GLY A 90 11.59 14.86 9.80
C GLY A 90 12.11 16.20 10.33
N GLY A 91 11.22 17.17 10.52
CA GLY A 91 11.55 18.48 11.08
C GLY A 91 11.80 18.52 12.59
N VAL A 92 11.58 17.41 13.31
CA VAL A 92 11.89 17.25 14.75
C VAL A 92 13.05 16.27 14.88
N ASN A 93 14.20 16.73 14.38
CA ASN A 93 15.45 15.98 14.36
C ASN A 93 16.48 16.72 15.23
N SER A 94 16.86 16.12 16.37
CA SER A 94 17.80 16.75 17.30
C SER A 94 19.26 16.61 16.87
N LEU A 95 19.65 15.43 16.38
CA LEU A 95 20.99 15.13 15.89
C LEU A 95 20.95 14.86 14.39
N PHE A 96 21.58 15.73 13.61
CA PHE A 96 21.82 15.52 12.19
C PHE A 96 23.29 15.80 11.89
N ASP A 97 23.91 14.93 11.10
CA ASP A 97 25.29 15.04 10.64
C ASP A 97 25.36 14.42 9.25
N GLU A 98 25.57 15.24 8.22
CA GLU A 98 25.52 14.80 6.82
C GLU A 98 26.50 13.64 6.52
N ASP A 99 27.59 13.52 7.29
CA ASP A 99 28.61 12.50 7.08
C ASP A 99 28.31 11.18 7.83
N TYR A 100 27.46 11.19 8.85
CA TYR A 100 27.31 10.06 9.77
C TYR A 100 25.88 9.73 10.21
N ILE A 101 25.00 10.72 10.36
CA ILE A 101 23.64 10.57 10.91
C ILE A 101 22.63 10.98 9.85
N CYS A 102 21.89 10.01 9.33
CA CYS A 102 21.00 10.23 8.21
C CYS A 102 19.72 10.95 8.63
N GLN A 103 19.27 11.87 7.77
CA GLN A 103 17.94 12.45 7.88
C GLN A 103 16.91 11.46 7.33
N PHE A 104 15.84 11.19 8.07
CA PHE A 104 14.70 10.37 7.62
C PHE A 104 13.39 11.18 7.58
N PRO A 105 12.37 10.74 6.83
CA PRO A 105 11.07 11.40 6.81
C PRO A 105 10.41 11.47 8.19
N SER A 106 9.50 12.44 8.37
CA SER A 106 8.64 12.53 9.54
C SER A 106 7.76 11.27 9.71
N ALA A 107 7.15 11.07 10.88
CA ALA A 107 6.26 9.93 11.10
C ALA A 107 5.11 9.87 10.08
N MET A 108 4.52 11.01 9.71
CA MET A 108 3.51 11.08 8.65
C MET A 108 4.09 10.77 7.26
N GLY A 109 5.32 11.21 6.99
CA GLY A 109 6.03 10.90 5.74
C GLY A 109 6.34 9.42 5.60
N VAL A 110 6.84 8.78 6.66
CA VAL A 110 7.05 7.32 6.72
C VAL A 110 5.71 6.60 6.55
N ALA A 111 4.67 7.06 7.24
CA ALA A 111 3.33 6.52 7.08
C ALA A 111 2.86 6.62 5.63
N ALA A 112 3.11 7.76 4.95
CA ALA A 112 2.69 8.03 3.59
C ALA A 112 3.20 6.99 2.57
N THR A 113 4.33 6.34 2.85
CA THR A 113 4.88 5.24 2.04
C THR A 113 3.96 4.02 1.94
N GLY A 114 3.07 3.82 2.91
CA GLY A 114 2.19 2.66 2.98
C GLY A 114 2.88 1.35 3.40
N SER A 115 4.13 1.40 3.87
CA SER A 115 4.90 0.22 4.29
C SER A 115 5.24 0.26 5.78
N LEU A 116 4.76 -0.74 6.54
CA LEU A 116 5.14 -0.97 7.95
C LEU A 116 6.58 -1.47 8.08
N GLU A 117 7.05 -2.25 7.10
CA GLU A 117 8.44 -2.72 7.04
C GLU A 117 9.40 -1.54 6.94
N LEU A 118 9.09 -0.56 6.08
CA LEU A 118 9.91 0.64 5.94
C LEU A 118 9.89 1.49 7.21
N ALA A 119 8.79 1.50 7.97
CA ALA A 119 8.73 2.18 9.26
C ALA A 119 9.63 1.53 10.32
N TYR A 120 9.65 0.20 10.35
CA TYR A 120 10.59 -0.57 11.18
C TYR A 120 12.05 -0.32 10.74
N GLU A 121 12.36 -0.40 9.44
CA GLU A 121 13.72 -0.18 8.91
C GLU A 121 14.24 1.21 9.27
N VAL A 122 13.43 2.26 9.07
CA VAL A 122 13.80 3.64 9.40
C VAL A 122 14.03 3.79 10.90
N ALA A 123 13.13 3.29 11.74
CA ALA A 123 13.30 3.36 13.19
C ALA A 123 14.55 2.61 13.68
N ASN A 124 14.80 1.42 13.14
CA ASN A 124 16.00 0.64 13.46
C ASN A 124 17.29 1.35 13.04
N ALA A 125 17.32 1.95 11.85
CA ALA A 125 18.46 2.73 11.37
C ALA A 125 18.72 3.95 12.26
N THR A 126 17.68 4.73 12.57
CA THR A 126 17.77 5.88 13.49
C THR A 126 18.33 5.45 14.84
N ALA A 127 17.79 4.41 15.47
CA ALA A 127 18.27 3.98 16.78
C ALA A 127 19.69 3.37 16.76
N LYS A 128 20.10 2.68 15.69
CA LYS A 128 21.50 2.23 15.54
C LYS A 128 22.46 3.41 15.48
N GLU A 129 22.12 4.45 14.74
CA GLU A 129 22.92 5.67 14.64
C GLU A 129 23.04 6.38 16.00
N LEU A 130 21.93 6.54 16.71
CA LEU A 130 21.93 7.13 18.05
C LEU A 130 22.69 6.28 19.08
N SER A 131 22.54 4.96 19.04
CA SER A 131 23.23 4.06 19.96
C SER A 131 24.74 4.12 19.75
N ALA A 132 25.19 4.38 18.53
CA ALA A 132 26.61 4.47 18.22
C ALA A 132 27.27 5.71 18.85
N VAL A 133 26.51 6.79 19.10
CA VAL A 133 26.97 7.97 19.85
C VAL A 133 26.66 7.90 21.36
N GLY A 134 26.17 6.77 21.84
CA GLY A 134 25.96 6.50 23.27
C GLY A 134 24.57 6.89 23.82
N VAL A 135 23.66 7.39 22.99
CA VAL A 135 22.25 7.58 23.37
C VAL A 135 21.63 6.20 23.62
N ASN A 136 20.93 6.04 24.74
CA ASN A 136 20.36 4.76 25.16
C ASN A 136 18.85 4.80 25.43
N MET A 137 18.22 5.97 25.25
CA MET A 137 16.78 6.14 25.29
C MET A 137 16.33 7.13 24.20
N ILE A 138 15.28 6.79 23.47
CA ILE A 138 14.65 7.68 22.49
C ILE A 138 13.30 8.16 23.02
N MET A 139 13.05 9.47 22.92
CA MET A 139 11.77 10.07 23.33
C MET A 139 10.71 9.85 22.24
N GLY A 140 10.42 8.60 21.91
CA GLY A 140 9.41 8.18 20.93
C GLY A 140 9.15 6.67 20.98
N PRO A 141 8.23 6.16 20.15
CA PRO A 141 7.53 6.86 19.06
C PRO A 141 6.40 7.80 19.52
N CYS A 142 6.02 8.73 18.64
CA CYS A 142 4.79 9.51 18.80
C CYS A 142 3.57 8.59 18.56
N LEU A 143 2.72 8.45 19.57
CA LEU A 143 1.52 7.61 19.58
C LEU A 143 0.23 8.43 19.49
N ASP A 144 0.34 9.75 19.41
CA ASP A 144 -0.79 10.66 19.24
C ASP A 144 -1.55 10.43 17.93
N VAL A 145 -2.88 10.46 17.98
CA VAL A 145 -3.77 10.36 16.81
C VAL A 145 -4.27 11.75 16.43
N LEU A 146 -3.87 12.28 15.27
CA LEU A 146 -4.22 13.63 14.84
C LEU A 146 -5.67 13.73 14.33
N THR A 147 -6.66 13.64 15.20
CA THR A 147 -8.09 13.71 14.82
C THR A 147 -8.54 15.12 14.42
N ASN A 148 -7.78 16.16 14.81
CA ASN A 148 -8.05 17.55 14.43
C ASN A 148 -6.80 18.21 13.82
N ALA A 149 -6.82 18.42 12.51
CA ALA A 149 -5.72 19.05 11.78
C ALA A 149 -5.63 20.59 11.94
N ARG A 150 -6.50 21.21 12.74
CA ARG A 150 -6.53 22.67 12.94
C ARG A 150 -5.61 23.08 14.09
N TYR A 151 -4.69 24.01 13.82
CA TYR A 151 -3.87 24.72 14.82
C TYR A 151 -3.32 23.84 15.97
N GLN A 152 -2.78 22.65 15.65
CA GLN A 152 -2.18 21.75 16.64
C GLN A 152 -0.64 21.78 16.59
N PRO A 153 0.06 21.59 17.73
CA PRO A 153 1.53 21.49 17.77
C PRO A 153 2.09 20.19 17.17
N LEU A 154 1.22 19.24 16.79
CA LEU A 154 1.58 17.89 16.41
C LEU A 154 1.89 17.74 14.90
N GLY A 155 0.93 18.03 14.02
CA GLY A 155 1.14 18.03 12.56
C GLY A 155 1.74 16.72 12.02
N VAL A 156 2.82 16.82 11.24
CA VAL A 156 3.50 15.68 10.59
C VAL A 156 4.26 14.75 11.56
N ARG A 157 4.33 15.11 12.85
CA ARG A 157 4.90 14.28 13.92
C ARG A 157 4.02 13.07 14.25
N ALA A 158 2.71 13.17 14.01
CA ALA A 158 1.80 12.04 14.09
C ALA A 158 1.81 11.25 12.79
N THR A 159 1.61 9.93 12.89
CA THR A 159 1.43 9.05 11.72
C THR A 159 0.21 9.45 10.89
N GLY A 160 -0.89 9.87 11.52
CA GLY A 160 -2.15 10.21 10.86
C GLY A 160 -3.30 10.39 11.84
N ASP A 161 -4.53 10.34 11.33
CA ASP A 161 -5.78 10.54 12.07
C ASP A 161 -6.57 9.23 12.31
N ASP A 162 -6.02 8.08 11.91
CA ASP A 162 -6.63 6.76 12.13
C ASP A 162 -5.93 6.02 13.30
N PRO A 163 -6.63 5.74 14.42
CA PRO A 163 -6.00 5.14 15.59
C PRO A 163 -5.33 3.78 15.36
N GLN A 164 -5.89 2.96 14.46
CA GLN A 164 -5.33 1.63 14.17
C GLN A 164 -4.06 1.75 13.34
N GLU A 165 -4.05 2.62 12.34
CA GLU A 165 -2.84 2.87 11.55
C GLU A 165 -1.74 3.51 12.41
N VAL A 166 -2.07 4.49 13.25
CA VAL A 166 -1.12 5.08 14.22
C VAL A 166 -0.56 3.98 15.13
N SER A 167 -1.40 3.07 15.64
CA SER A 167 -0.94 1.94 16.45
C SER A 167 0.01 1.02 15.70
N GLN A 168 -0.28 0.67 14.44
CA GLN A 168 0.55 -0.24 13.64
C GLN A 168 1.93 0.36 13.35
N TYR A 169 1.97 1.62 12.92
CA TYR A 169 3.23 2.32 12.66
C TYR A 169 4.01 2.61 13.95
N GLY A 170 3.32 2.96 15.04
CA GLY A 170 3.93 3.14 16.36
C GLY A 170 4.59 1.86 16.86
N ILE A 171 3.93 0.71 16.75
CA ILE A 171 4.50 -0.60 17.13
C ILE A 171 5.69 -0.97 16.22
N ALA A 172 5.59 -0.74 14.91
CA ALA A 172 6.70 -1.00 13.99
C ALA A 172 7.94 -0.16 14.34
N ALA A 173 7.75 1.13 14.66
CA ALA A 173 8.84 1.99 15.10
C ALA A 173 9.42 1.57 16.46
N MET A 174 8.55 1.27 17.43
CA MET A 174 8.95 0.76 18.75
C MET A 174 9.81 -0.50 18.63
N ASN A 175 9.40 -1.46 17.79
CA ASN A 175 10.18 -2.68 17.54
C ASN A 175 11.53 -2.37 16.89
N GLY A 176 11.57 -1.43 15.94
CA GLY A 176 12.83 -1.01 15.30
C GLY A 176 13.82 -0.41 16.31
N TYR A 177 13.34 0.44 17.21
CA TYR A 177 14.15 1.03 18.30
C TYR A 177 14.64 -0.02 19.29
N ARG A 178 13.74 -0.92 19.72
CA ARG A 178 14.05 -2.00 20.66
C ARG A 178 15.12 -2.95 20.11
N ASP A 179 15.00 -3.34 18.84
CA ASP A 179 15.95 -4.26 18.19
C ASP A 179 17.32 -3.60 17.93
N ALA A 180 17.40 -2.28 17.96
CA ALA A 180 18.66 -1.53 17.97
C ALA A 180 19.26 -1.37 19.38
N GLY A 181 18.56 -1.83 20.43
CA GLY A 181 19.04 -1.82 21.81
C GLY A 181 18.94 -0.47 22.52
N ILE A 182 17.95 0.36 22.14
CA ILE A 182 17.60 1.63 22.79
C ILE A 182 16.21 1.51 23.43
N ALA A 183 16.05 2.07 24.63
CA ALA A 183 14.77 2.13 25.33
C ALA A 183 13.82 3.15 24.67
N THR A 184 12.51 2.85 24.64
CA THR A 184 11.49 3.69 23.97
C THR A 184 10.60 4.43 24.95
N CYS A 185 10.25 5.68 24.63
CA CYS A 185 9.29 6.49 25.38
C CYS A 185 8.10 6.94 24.53
N GLY A 186 6.99 6.22 24.61
CA GLY A 186 5.75 6.57 23.89
C GLY A 186 5.16 7.89 24.38
N LYS A 187 4.73 8.77 23.48
CA LYS A 187 4.21 10.11 23.83
C LYS A 187 3.12 10.62 22.88
N HIS A 188 2.26 11.56 23.27
CA HIS A 188 2.14 12.18 24.60
C HIS A 188 0.84 11.72 25.26
N PHE A 189 0.93 10.99 26.37
CA PHE A 189 -0.24 10.46 27.04
C PHE A 189 -1.02 11.57 27.78
N PRO A 190 -2.36 11.61 27.76
CA PRO A 190 -3.27 10.69 27.06
C PRO A 190 -3.43 10.96 25.56
N SER A 191 -3.30 12.22 25.10
CA SER A 191 -3.19 12.56 23.67
C SER A 191 -2.96 14.05 23.45
N TYR A 192 -2.11 14.41 22.48
CA TYR A 192 -2.03 15.76 21.88
C TYR A 192 -2.74 15.88 20.53
N GLY A 193 -3.49 14.85 20.13
CA GLY A 193 -4.12 14.73 18.82
C GLY A 193 -5.25 15.70 18.52
N ASN A 194 -5.90 16.23 19.57
CA ASN A 194 -7.05 17.12 19.48
C ASN A 194 -7.15 18.00 20.73
N LEU A 195 -6.32 19.04 20.77
CA LEU A 195 -6.31 20.00 21.85
C LEU A 195 -7.15 21.23 21.47
N ASP A 196 -7.96 21.70 22.40
CA ASP A 196 -8.61 23.00 22.35
C ASP A 196 -7.76 24.04 23.11
N PHE A 197 -7.79 25.28 22.62
CA PHE A 197 -7.11 26.42 23.25
C PHE A 197 -8.15 27.51 23.51
N LEU A 198 -8.31 27.92 24.78
CA LEU A 198 -9.30 28.95 25.17
C LEU A 198 -8.87 30.38 24.80
N GLY A 199 -7.61 30.59 24.40
CA GLY A 199 -7.07 31.88 24.00
C GLY A 199 -5.87 31.79 23.05
N SER A 200 -4.67 32.13 23.52
CA SER A 200 -3.44 32.13 22.71
C SER A 200 -2.82 30.72 22.61
N SER A 201 -1.87 30.49 21.70
CA SER A 201 -1.12 29.21 21.63
C SER A 201 -0.23 28.95 22.85
N LEU A 202 -0.06 29.94 23.73
CA LEU A 202 0.74 29.84 24.94
C LEU A 202 -0.12 29.40 26.15
N ASP A 203 -1.44 29.41 26.00
CA ASP A 203 -2.36 29.01 27.05
C ASP A 203 -2.35 27.47 27.19
N MET A 204 -2.70 26.97 28.38
CA MET A 204 -2.74 25.53 28.67
C MET A 204 -3.64 24.81 27.64
N PRO A 205 -3.12 23.84 26.87
CA PRO A 205 -3.94 23.05 25.96
C PRO A 205 -4.91 22.17 26.74
N ILE A 206 -6.14 22.04 26.24
CA ILE A 206 -7.23 21.34 26.93
C ILE A 206 -7.75 20.19 26.06
N ILE A 207 -7.90 19.01 26.66
CA ILE A 207 -8.63 17.87 26.09
C ILE A 207 -10.09 17.98 26.54
N THR A 208 -11.00 18.10 25.57
CA THR A 208 -12.45 18.21 25.81
C THR A 208 -13.19 16.89 25.57
N GLU A 209 -12.50 15.88 25.01
CA GLU A 209 -13.04 14.53 24.77
C GLU A 209 -13.29 13.78 26.09
N THR A 210 -14.38 13.00 26.15
CA THR A 210 -14.67 12.12 27.29
C THR A 210 -13.75 10.90 27.31
N LEU A 211 -13.69 10.22 28.45
CA LEU A 211 -12.85 9.02 28.60
C LEU A 211 -13.24 7.90 27.61
N GLU A 212 -14.53 7.74 27.32
CA GLU A 212 -15.03 6.77 26.33
C GLU A 212 -14.56 7.13 24.91
N GLN A 213 -14.59 8.43 24.56
CA GLN A 213 -14.10 8.91 23.27
C GLN A 213 -12.60 8.66 23.13
N LEU A 214 -11.82 9.01 24.16
CA LEU A 214 -10.39 8.74 24.22
C LEU A 214 -10.09 7.23 24.10
N SER A 215 -10.84 6.38 24.81
CA SER A 215 -10.65 4.91 24.82
C SER A 215 -10.92 4.24 23.46
N LEU A 216 -11.88 4.77 22.70
CA LEU A 216 -12.22 4.30 21.35
C LEU A 216 -11.32 4.88 20.25
N GLY A 217 -10.65 6.01 20.53
CA GLY A 217 -9.80 6.74 19.60
C GLY A 217 -8.37 6.85 20.09
N ALA A 218 -8.04 7.98 20.71
CA ALA A 218 -6.67 8.40 20.98
C ALA A 218 -5.84 7.46 21.88
N LEU A 219 -6.48 6.66 22.76
CA LEU A 219 -5.79 5.71 23.63
C LEU A 219 -5.50 4.36 22.98
N VAL A 220 -6.04 4.09 21.78
CA VAL A 220 -5.82 2.82 21.07
C VAL A 220 -4.33 2.54 20.85
N PRO A 221 -3.51 3.47 20.33
CA PRO A 221 -2.07 3.23 20.14
C PRO A 221 -1.33 2.99 21.46
N PHE A 222 -1.63 3.74 22.51
CA PHE A 222 -1.03 3.55 23.84
C PHE A 222 -1.36 2.18 24.41
N ARG A 223 -2.64 1.79 24.43
CA ARG A 223 -3.07 0.48 24.94
C ARG A 223 -2.39 -0.67 24.22
N ASN A 224 -2.24 -0.58 22.90
CA ASN A 224 -1.58 -1.62 22.12
C ASN A 224 -0.06 -1.62 22.33
N ALA A 225 0.58 -0.45 22.39
CA ALA A 225 2.01 -0.33 22.69
C ALA A 225 2.37 -0.89 24.08
N ILE A 226 1.52 -0.65 25.09
CA ILE A 226 1.68 -1.21 26.44
C ILE A 226 1.65 -2.75 26.38
N ARG A 227 0.72 -3.34 25.62
CA ARG A 227 0.62 -4.81 25.45
C ARG A 227 1.84 -5.41 24.74
N GLU A 228 2.46 -4.65 23.84
CA GLU A 228 3.67 -5.04 23.11
C GLU A 228 4.97 -4.78 23.90
N GLY A 229 4.87 -4.25 25.13
CA GLY A 229 5.99 -4.05 26.04
C GLY A 229 6.72 -2.73 25.89
N MET A 230 6.00 -1.61 25.72
CA MET A 230 6.55 -0.25 25.81
C MET A 230 7.36 -0.03 27.10
N ASP A 231 8.59 0.48 27.00
CA ASP A 231 9.49 0.65 28.16
C ASP A 231 9.08 1.83 29.05
N SER A 232 8.77 2.97 28.43
CA SER A 232 8.36 4.18 29.12
C SER A 232 7.27 4.95 28.38
N ILE A 233 6.51 5.78 29.10
CA ILE A 233 5.49 6.68 28.53
C ILE A 233 5.66 8.08 29.11
N MET A 234 5.66 9.09 28.24
CA MET A 234 5.64 10.49 28.63
C MET A 234 4.20 10.99 28.73
N VAL A 235 3.86 11.61 29.86
CA VAL A 235 2.54 12.19 30.11
C VAL A 235 2.59 13.69 29.82
N GLY A 236 1.69 14.17 28.98
CA GLY A 236 1.64 15.55 28.52
C GLY A 236 1.25 16.55 29.60
N GLY A 237 1.67 17.80 29.40
CA GLY A 237 1.27 18.97 30.19
C GLY A 237 0.02 19.61 29.59
N CYS A 238 -1.10 18.90 29.59
CA CYS A 238 -2.40 19.41 29.13
C CYS A 238 -3.46 19.28 30.22
N ALA A 239 -4.47 20.13 30.18
CA ALA A 239 -5.68 19.99 30.99
C ALA A 239 -6.64 18.98 30.34
N ILE A 240 -7.52 18.39 31.15
CA ILE A 240 -8.67 17.61 30.68
C ILE A 240 -9.88 18.21 31.34
N ALA A 241 -10.83 18.70 30.54
CA ALA A 241 -12.04 19.35 31.04
C ALA A 241 -13.26 18.79 30.30
N ASN A 242 -13.83 17.74 30.88
CA ASN A 242 -15.06 17.11 30.38
C ASN A 242 -15.97 16.69 31.55
N ALA A 243 -17.14 16.11 31.23
CA ALA A 243 -18.14 15.77 32.25
C ALA A 243 -17.69 14.69 33.26
N GLY A 244 -16.70 13.87 32.92
CA GLY A 244 -16.21 12.77 33.74
C GLY A 244 -14.83 13.00 34.38
N MET A 245 -14.08 14.00 33.92
CA MET A 245 -12.73 14.30 34.42
C MET A 245 -12.43 15.79 34.25
N ASN A 246 -11.96 16.41 35.34
CA ASN A 246 -11.57 17.82 35.36
C ASN A 246 -10.21 17.97 36.05
N VAL A 247 -9.13 17.94 35.27
CA VAL A 247 -7.75 18.03 35.74
C VAL A 247 -7.02 19.16 35.03
N MET A 248 -6.23 19.93 35.78
CA MET A 248 -5.52 21.09 35.25
C MET A 248 -4.24 20.70 34.49
N HIS A 249 -3.53 19.67 34.97
CA HIS A 249 -2.38 19.09 34.29
C HIS A 249 -2.40 17.57 34.40
N ALA A 250 -2.43 16.89 33.26
CA ALA A 250 -2.46 15.43 33.17
C ALA A 250 -1.25 14.78 33.86
N CYS A 251 -0.03 15.30 33.67
CA CYS A 251 1.18 14.75 34.29
C CYS A 251 1.29 14.95 35.82
N LEU A 252 0.40 15.74 36.43
CA LEU A 252 0.39 16.02 37.87
C LEU A 252 -0.83 15.42 38.59
N SER A 253 -1.64 14.62 37.88
CA SER A 253 -2.90 14.07 38.41
C SER A 253 -2.84 12.55 38.51
N ASP A 254 -3.09 12.04 39.71
CA ASP A 254 -3.30 10.63 40.03
C ASP A 254 -4.43 9.99 39.20
N GLN A 255 -5.52 10.70 38.95
CA GLN A 255 -6.62 10.25 38.09
C GLN A 255 -6.17 9.90 36.66
N VAL A 256 -5.12 10.56 36.15
CA VAL A 256 -4.59 10.31 34.80
C VAL A 256 -3.44 9.32 34.84
N VAL A 257 -2.50 9.50 35.77
CA VAL A 257 -1.28 8.71 35.81
C VAL A 257 -1.51 7.37 36.51
N ASP A 258 -1.96 7.35 37.76
CA ASP A 258 -2.17 6.11 38.49
C ASP A 258 -3.49 5.42 38.07
N ASP A 259 -4.64 6.11 38.06
CA ASP A 259 -5.91 5.46 37.72
C ASP A 259 -5.98 5.06 36.25
N LEU A 260 -5.85 6.01 35.32
CA LEU A 260 -6.02 5.70 33.90
C LEU A 260 -4.81 4.96 33.30
N LEU A 261 -3.58 5.41 33.51
CA LEU A 261 -2.41 4.80 32.86
C LEU A 261 -1.92 3.53 33.58
N ARG A 262 -1.77 3.54 34.92
CA ARG A 262 -1.32 2.35 35.66
C ARG A 262 -2.42 1.31 35.81
N ASN A 263 -3.58 1.70 36.35
CA ASN A 263 -4.61 0.75 36.75
C ASN A 263 -5.46 0.29 35.57
N ASP A 264 -6.03 1.21 34.79
CA ASP A 264 -6.95 0.87 33.70
C ASP A 264 -6.23 0.31 32.47
N LEU A 265 -5.11 0.93 32.05
CA LEU A 265 -4.32 0.48 30.90
C LEU A 265 -3.26 -0.58 31.26
N GLY A 266 -2.98 -0.79 32.55
CA GLY A 266 -2.05 -1.83 33.02
C GLY A 266 -0.57 -1.51 32.79
N PHE A 267 -0.18 -0.24 32.71
CA PHE A 267 1.19 0.14 32.38
C PHE A 267 2.15 0.00 33.56
N ASN A 268 3.15 -0.88 33.43
CA ASN A 268 4.14 -1.17 34.47
C ASN A 268 5.55 -0.65 34.17
N GLY A 269 5.75 0.08 33.06
CA GLY A 269 7.03 0.68 32.67
C GLY A 269 7.32 2.00 33.37
N VAL A 270 8.29 2.78 32.88
CA VAL A 270 8.65 4.09 33.45
C VAL A 270 7.67 5.17 32.98
N VAL A 271 7.12 5.97 33.88
CA VAL A 271 6.33 7.17 33.53
C VAL A 271 7.20 8.41 33.65
N VAL A 272 7.24 9.21 32.58
CA VAL A 272 7.99 10.46 32.51
C VAL A 272 7.00 11.64 32.51
N SER A 273 7.21 12.63 33.37
CA SER A 273 6.38 13.85 33.36
C SER A 273 6.66 14.70 32.11
N GLU A 274 5.76 15.63 31.79
CA GLU A 274 6.11 16.78 30.96
C GLU A 274 7.15 17.65 31.70
N CYS A 275 7.86 18.49 30.95
CA CYS A 275 8.82 19.42 31.53
C CYS A 275 8.16 20.39 32.51
N LEU A 276 8.57 20.36 33.79
CA LEU A 276 8.03 21.25 34.82
C LEU A 276 8.51 22.71 34.67
N GLU A 277 9.46 22.98 33.76
CA GLU A 277 9.86 24.34 33.37
C GLU A 277 8.90 24.98 32.36
N MET A 278 7.82 24.30 31.97
CA MET A 278 6.79 24.88 31.12
C MET A 278 6.11 26.04 31.85
N GLU A 279 6.01 27.21 31.18
CA GLU A 279 5.59 28.47 31.79
C GLU A 279 4.27 28.34 32.55
N ALA A 280 3.24 27.78 31.89
CA ALA A 280 1.93 27.59 32.51
C ALA A 280 1.98 26.70 33.76
N LEU A 281 2.76 25.61 33.76
CA LEU A 281 2.90 24.75 34.94
C LEU A 281 3.68 25.45 36.06
N SER A 282 4.81 26.07 35.71
CA SER A 282 5.68 26.75 36.67
C SER A 282 4.99 27.96 37.32
N HIS A 283 4.12 28.65 36.60
CA HIS A 283 3.39 29.82 37.09
C HIS A 283 2.19 29.42 37.95
N ASP A 284 1.44 28.38 37.56
CA ASP A 284 0.21 28.00 38.25
C ASP A 284 0.48 27.22 39.55
N ILE A 285 1.50 26.37 39.57
CA ILE A 285 1.78 25.45 40.69
C ILE A 285 3.14 25.70 41.36
N GLY A 286 4.13 26.17 40.59
CA GLY A 286 5.51 26.24 41.04
C GLY A 286 6.23 24.88 41.01
N VAL A 287 7.55 24.91 40.88
CA VAL A 287 8.34 23.70 40.56
C VAL A 287 8.41 22.74 41.74
N ARG A 288 8.54 23.24 42.98
CA ARG A 288 8.52 22.37 44.18
C ARG A 288 7.22 21.59 44.29
N GLY A 289 6.09 22.31 44.22
CA GLY A 289 4.76 21.71 44.29
C GLY A 289 4.53 20.74 43.16
N GLY A 290 4.85 21.14 41.93
CA GLY A 290 4.72 20.30 40.74
C GLY A 290 5.56 19.03 40.83
N THR A 291 6.77 19.10 41.40
CA THR A 291 7.63 17.91 41.58
C THR A 291 6.99 16.91 42.54
N VAL A 292 6.46 17.38 43.67
CA VAL A 292 5.78 16.51 44.64
C VAL A 292 4.53 15.89 44.01
N MET A 293 3.71 16.71 43.33
CA MET A 293 2.50 16.25 42.66
C MET A 293 2.78 15.24 41.55
N ALA A 294 3.84 15.42 40.76
CA ALA A 294 4.19 14.49 39.68
C ALA A 294 4.57 13.11 40.23
N VAL A 295 5.40 13.07 41.29
CA VAL A 295 5.84 11.82 41.90
C VAL A 295 4.67 11.11 42.60
N GLU A 296 3.83 11.87 43.30
CA GLU A 296 2.65 11.32 43.98
C GLU A 296 1.60 10.81 42.99
N ALA A 297 1.35 11.54 41.90
CA ALA A 297 0.49 11.09 40.81
C ALA A 297 0.97 9.79 40.16
N GLY A 298 2.28 9.53 40.23
CA GLY A 298 2.85 8.25 39.85
C GLY A 298 3.91 8.30 38.74
N CYS A 299 4.43 9.49 38.43
CA CYS A 299 5.59 9.65 37.56
C CYS A 299 6.84 9.08 38.24
N ASP A 300 7.63 8.30 37.50
CA ASP A 300 8.89 7.75 37.99
C ASP A 300 10.09 8.65 37.65
N LEU A 301 10.00 9.44 36.57
CA LEU A 301 10.98 10.45 36.17
C LEU A 301 10.32 11.83 36.01
N VAL A 302 10.80 12.81 36.75
CA VAL A 302 10.40 14.23 36.63
C VAL A 302 11.35 14.96 35.70
N LEU A 303 10.82 15.56 34.64
CA LEU A 303 11.58 16.19 33.57
C LEU A 303 11.82 17.69 33.80
N LEU A 304 13.09 18.15 33.75
CA LEU A 304 13.48 19.58 33.81
C LEU A 304 14.62 19.90 32.83
N CYS A 305 14.33 20.64 31.76
CA CYS A 305 15.19 20.68 30.57
C CYS A 305 16.40 21.65 30.59
N ARG A 306 16.50 22.60 31.53
CA ARG A 306 17.45 23.73 31.36
C ARG A 306 17.94 24.38 32.66
N SER A 307 17.07 24.94 33.48
CA SER A 307 17.49 25.91 34.51
C SER A 307 18.03 25.20 35.75
N TYR A 308 19.33 25.37 36.02
CA TYR A 308 19.98 24.79 37.19
C TYR A 308 19.33 25.21 38.52
N ALA A 309 18.87 26.46 38.62
CA ALA A 309 18.18 26.95 39.80
C ALA A 309 16.85 26.20 40.02
N VAL A 310 16.11 25.98 38.94
CA VAL A 310 14.82 25.27 38.94
C VAL A 310 15.01 23.77 39.20
N GLN A 311 16.06 23.17 38.65
CA GLN A 311 16.44 21.78 38.91
C GLN A 311 16.77 21.54 40.39
N ARG A 312 17.53 22.44 41.02
CA ARG A 312 17.78 22.39 42.47
C ARG A 312 16.53 22.61 43.30
N GLU A 313 15.63 23.47 42.83
CA GLU A 313 14.33 23.67 43.46
C GLU A 313 13.50 22.38 43.45
N ALA A 314 13.45 21.65 42.33
CA ALA A 314 12.77 20.37 42.22
C ALA A 314 13.34 19.32 43.19
N ILE A 315 14.67 19.17 43.24
CA ILE A 315 15.35 18.26 44.18
C ILE A 315 14.98 18.60 45.64
N ALA A 316 15.03 19.89 46.00
CA ALA A 316 14.64 20.34 47.33
C ALA A 316 13.14 20.10 47.62
N GLY A 317 12.28 20.22 46.59
CA GLY A 317 10.86 19.92 46.68
C GLY A 317 10.59 18.45 46.98
N LEU A 318 11.22 17.53 46.25
CA LEU A 318 11.07 16.08 46.48
C LEU A 318 11.55 15.68 47.88
N LYS A 319 12.71 16.20 48.29
CA LYS A 319 13.26 15.96 49.64
C LYS A 319 12.30 16.43 50.73
N LEU A 320 11.75 17.63 50.59
CA LEU A 320 10.77 18.18 51.54
C LEU A 320 9.45 17.37 51.54
N GLY A 321 9.02 16.86 50.39
CA GLY A 321 7.85 15.98 50.29
C GLY A 321 8.03 14.67 51.06
N LEU A 322 9.22 14.07 51.02
CA LEU A 322 9.57 12.88 51.82
C LEU A 322 9.67 13.21 53.32
N GLU A 323 10.31 14.33 53.68
CA GLU A 323 10.50 14.75 55.08
C GLU A 323 9.16 15.03 55.78
N ASN A 324 8.15 15.47 55.04
CA ASN A 324 6.81 15.76 55.54
C ASN A 324 5.80 14.63 55.30
N ASP A 325 6.27 13.43 54.91
CA ASP A 325 5.42 12.26 54.62
C ASP A 325 4.33 12.50 53.54
N MET A 326 4.51 13.51 52.68
CA MET A 326 3.64 13.73 51.51
C MET A 326 3.89 12.69 50.42
N ILE A 327 5.12 12.17 50.34
CA ILE A 327 5.51 11.08 49.46
C ILE A 327 6.03 9.95 50.34
N SER A 328 5.58 8.73 50.11
CA SER A 328 6.09 7.57 50.82
C SER A 328 7.43 7.10 50.27
N ARG A 329 8.26 6.49 51.12
CA ARG A 329 9.50 5.81 50.67
C ARG A 329 9.21 4.68 49.68
N ASP A 330 8.08 4.00 49.84
CA ASP A 330 7.66 2.93 48.94
C ASP A 330 7.35 3.43 47.53
N ARG A 331 6.78 4.65 47.40
CA ARG A 331 6.58 5.30 46.10
C ARG A 331 7.91 5.51 45.37
N ILE A 332 8.95 5.98 46.07
CA ILE A 332 10.29 6.15 45.50
C ILE A 332 10.93 4.80 45.14
N ASN A 333 10.83 3.81 46.03
CA ASN A 333 11.37 2.47 45.79
C ASN A 333 10.72 1.79 44.57
N LEU A 334 9.41 2.00 44.38
CA LEU A 334 8.68 1.49 43.22
C LEU A 334 9.17 2.15 41.92
N SER A 335 9.29 3.48 41.92
CA SER A 335 9.84 4.24 40.78
C SER A 335 11.28 3.79 40.47
N LEU A 336 12.12 3.64 41.49
CA LEU A 336 13.50 3.19 41.36
C LEU A 336 13.59 1.80 40.72
N LYS A 337 12.78 0.83 41.15
CA LYS A 337 12.74 -0.52 40.54
C LYS A 337 12.44 -0.47 39.05
N ARG A 338 11.49 0.39 38.62
CA ARG A 338 11.15 0.58 37.20
C ARG A 338 12.29 1.21 36.41
N VAL A 339 12.89 2.27 36.94
CA VAL A 339 14.03 2.97 36.30
C VAL A 339 15.23 2.04 36.16
N LEU A 340 15.57 1.28 37.21
CA LEU A 340 16.67 0.31 37.17
C LEU A 340 16.39 -0.83 36.17
N LYS A 341 15.15 -1.28 36.07
CA LYS A 341 14.74 -2.27 35.06
C LYS A 341 15.00 -1.75 33.64
N VAL A 342 14.56 -0.54 33.31
CA VAL A 342 14.82 0.06 31.99
C VAL A 342 16.31 0.24 31.73
N LYS A 343 17.08 0.73 32.72
CA LYS A 343 18.55 0.84 32.61
C LYS A 343 19.20 -0.49 32.29
N SER A 344 18.80 -1.57 32.97
CA SER A 344 19.36 -2.92 32.74
C SER A 344 19.11 -3.45 31.32
N GLN A 345 18.05 -2.97 30.65
CA GLN A 345 17.69 -3.39 29.31
C GLN A 345 18.46 -2.62 28.22
N CYS A 346 18.79 -1.34 28.44
CA CYS A 346 19.39 -0.50 27.40
C CYS A 346 20.87 -0.16 27.60
N THR A 347 21.42 -0.28 28.81
CA THR A 347 22.78 0.18 29.11
C THR A 347 23.51 -0.69 30.15
N SER A 348 24.84 -0.63 30.11
CA SER A 348 25.76 -1.23 31.09
C SER A 348 27.05 -0.41 31.10
N TRP A 349 27.88 -0.47 32.15
CA TRP A 349 29.13 0.30 32.18
C TRP A 349 30.07 -0.03 31.02
N ALA A 350 30.10 -1.30 30.59
CA ALA A 350 30.86 -1.73 29.43
C ALA A 350 30.39 -1.01 28.15
N LYS A 351 29.08 -0.92 27.93
CA LYS A 351 28.47 -0.25 26.76
C LYS A 351 28.59 1.28 26.85
N ALA A 352 28.32 1.85 28.03
CA ALA A 352 28.24 3.30 28.25
C ALA A 352 29.59 4.00 28.14
N LEU A 353 30.67 3.37 28.63
CA LEU A 353 32.02 3.94 28.56
C LEU A 353 32.69 3.72 27.20
N ASN A 354 32.19 2.77 26.40
CA ASN A 354 32.75 2.40 25.10
C ASN A 354 31.64 2.39 24.02
N PRO A 355 31.08 3.55 23.66
CA PRO A 355 30.13 3.63 22.54
C PRO A 355 30.81 3.17 21.23
N LEU A 356 30.02 2.62 20.30
CA LEU A 356 30.55 2.07 19.03
C LEU A 356 31.31 3.11 18.20
N GLY A 357 30.90 4.38 18.32
CA GLY A 357 31.63 5.53 17.81
C GLY A 357 31.58 5.70 16.29
N ILE A 358 32.41 6.62 15.81
CA ILE A 358 32.35 7.16 14.45
C ILE A 358 32.70 6.13 13.37
N ASN A 359 33.62 5.20 13.64
CA ASN A 359 33.99 4.16 12.67
C ASN A 359 32.80 3.24 12.37
N HIS A 360 31.97 2.95 13.37
CA HIS A 360 30.77 2.16 13.17
C HIS A 360 29.73 2.93 12.35
N LEU A 361 29.51 4.22 12.68
CA LEU A 361 28.62 5.09 11.90
C LEU A 361 29.04 5.19 10.43
N ALA A 362 30.34 5.37 10.16
CA ALA A 362 30.87 5.42 8.80
C ALA A 362 30.57 4.12 8.01
N SER A 363 30.52 2.98 8.67
CA SER A 363 30.16 1.70 8.04
C SER A 363 28.66 1.56 7.73
N LEU A 364 27.79 2.14 8.57
CA LEU A 364 26.34 2.11 8.40
C LEU A 364 25.84 3.14 7.38
N HIS A 365 26.48 4.30 7.34
CA HIS A 365 26.01 5.50 6.63
C HIS A 365 25.62 5.24 5.17
N PRO A 366 26.39 4.52 4.32
CA PRO A 366 25.98 4.28 2.93
C PRO A 366 24.63 3.54 2.81
N THR A 367 24.40 2.55 3.67
CA THR A 367 23.16 1.75 3.66
C THR A 367 21.98 2.56 4.18
N HIS A 368 22.19 3.34 5.25
CA HIS A 368 21.18 4.19 5.84
C HIS A 368 20.83 5.38 4.94
N LEU A 369 21.79 5.93 4.20
CA LEU A 369 21.56 6.99 3.23
C LEU A 369 20.73 6.49 2.03
N ALA A 370 20.97 5.27 1.57
CA ALA A 370 20.14 4.62 0.56
C ALA A 370 18.72 4.37 1.07
N LEU A 371 18.57 3.92 2.33
CA LEU A 371 17.27 3.76 2.99
C LEU A 371 16.54 5.10 3.12
N SER A 372 17.23 6.16 3.54
CA SER A 372 16.69 7.52 3.63
C SER A 372 16.18 8.00 2.27
N THR A 373 16.97 7.83 1.22
CA THR A 373 16.58 8.17 -0.16
C THR A 373 15.32 7.42 -0.60
N LYS A 374 15.29 6.10 -0.40
CA LYS A 374 14.12 5.25 -0.67
C LYS A 374 12.89 5.72 0.12
N ALA A 375 13.05 6.02 1.40
CA ALA A 375 11.96 6.46 2.27
C ALA A 375 11.38 7.81 1.85
N TYR A 376 12.22 8.77 1.47
CA TYR A 376 11.76 10.04 0.93
C TYR A 376 11.08 9.91 -0.43
N ASP A 377 11.65 9.13 -1.35
CA ASP A 377 11.04 8.95 -2.68
C ASP A 377 9.66 8.30 -2.57
N HIS A 378 9.51 7.31 -1.68
CA HIS A 378 8.22 6.66 -1.43
C HIS A 378 7.24 7.52 -0.62
N SER A 379 7.70 8.54 0.11
CA SER A 379 6.82 9.40 0.92
C SER A 379 6.14 10.49 0.09
N ILE A 380 6.77 10.99 -0.98
CA ILE A 380 6.21 12.06 -1.80
C ILE A 380 4.83 11.65 -2.32
N THR A 381 3.83 12.47 -2.00
CA THR A 381 2.42 12.20 -2.30
C THR A 381 1.89 13.22 -3.28
N VAL A 382 1.48 12.77 -4.47
CA VAL A 382 0.68 13.58 -5.40
C VAL A 382 -0.79 13.41 -5.01
N MET A 383 -1.32 14.43 -4.31
CA MET A 383 -2.71 14.46 -3.88
C MET A 383 -3.66 14.60 -5.08
N ARG A 384 -3.25 15.42 -6.05
CA ARG A 384 -3.94 15.61 -7.32
C ARG A 384 -3.02 16.27 -8.33
N ASP A 385 -3.23 15.96 -9.60
CA ASP A 385 -2.58 16.62 -10.72
C ASP A 385 -3.57 16.71 -11.89
N LYS A 386 -4.54 17.63 -11.78
CA LYS A 386 -5.62 17.78 -12.79
C LYS A 386 -5.10 18.21 -14.16
N GLY A 387 -3.99 18.96 -14.17
CA GLY A 387 -3.39 19.50 -15.39
C GLY A 387 -2.35 18.57 -16.02
N HIS A 388 -2.10 17.39 -15.44
CA HIS A 388 -0.99 16.51 -15.84
C HIS A 388 0.34 17.27 -15.96
N LEU A 389 0.62 18.11 -14.95
CA LEU A 389 1.80 18.98 -14.93
C LEU A 389 3.07 18.22 -14.50
N LEU A 390 2.93 17.01 -13.97
CA LEU A 390 4.04 16.18 -13.51
C LEU A 390 4.28 14.97 -14.44
N PRO A 391 5.53 14.65 -14.78
CA PRO A 391 6.73 15.44 -14.51
C PRO A 391 6.72 16.76 -15.30
N LEU A 392 7.41 17.74 -14.73
CA LEU A 392 7.58 19.08 -15.25
C LEU A 392 8.00 19.09 -16.73
N SER A 393 8.89 18.18 -17.12
CA SER A 393 9.37 17.98 -18.49
C SER A 393 8.27 17.74 -19.53
N ASN A 394 7.10 17.23 -19.13
CA ASN A 394 5.98 16.95 -20.04
C ASN A 394 5.09 18.18 -20.30
N SER A 395 5.22 19.22 -19.48
CA SER A 395 4.22 20.30 -19.39
C SER A 395 4.67 21.64 -20.00
N TYR A 396 5.96 21.83 -20.28
CA TYR A 396 6.56 23.05 -20.82
C TYR A 396 7.63 22.80 -21.91
N SER A 397 7.91 23.82 -22.74
CA SER A 397 9.07 23.84 -23.63
C SER A 397 10.30 24.32 -22.84
N GLU A 398 11.40 23.57 -22.89
CA GLU A 398 12.59 23.84 -22.08
C GLU A 398 13.23 25.21 -22.38
N ASP A 399 13.09 25.72 -23.61
CA ASP A 399 13.83 26.90 -24.09
C ASP A 399 13.14 28.28 -23.88
N ASP A 400 11.82 28.35 -23.60
CA ASP A 400 11.08 29.64 -23.69
C ASP A 400 10.38 30.14 -22.40
N ASP A 401 10.07 29.28 -21.43
CA ASP A 401 9.26 29.68 -20.25
C ASP A 401 10.08 29.94 -18.98
N ASP A 402 9.82 31.05 -18.26
CA ASP A 402 10.39 31.31 -16.93
C ASP A 402 9.68 30.43 -15.87
N LEU A 403 10.43 29.77 -14.98
CA LEU A 403 9.91 29.04 -13.80
C LEU A 403 9.98 29.95 -12.58
N LEU A 404 8.86 30.14 -11.87
CA LEU A 404 8.80 30.95 -10.65
C LEU A 404 8.59 30.08 -9.41
N LEU A 405 9.56 30.11 -8.49
CA LEU A 405 9.45 29.53 -7.15
C LEU A 405 9.04 30.61 -6.15
N LEU A 406 7.93 30.38 -5.44
CA LEU A 406 7.41 31.22 -4.37
C LEU A 406 7.49 30.46 -3.04
N THR A 407 8.27 30.96 -2.09
CA THR A 407 8.50 30.27 -0.80
C THR A 407 8.07 31.11 0.40
N PRO A 408 7.51 30.51 1.47
CA PRO A 408 7.16 31.23 2.68
C PRO A 408 8.40 31.46 3.55
N LEU A 409 8.28 32.38 4.51
CA LEU A 409 9.22 32.47 5.63
C LEU A 409 8.74 31.51 6.73
N VAL A 410 9.49 30.43 6.95
CA VAL A 410 9.11 29.35 7.89
C VAL A 410 10.00 29.37 9.11
N LYS A 411 9.36 29.26 10.29
CA LYS A 411 10.05 29.02 11.56
C LYS A 411 10.15 27.49 11.80
N PRO A 412 11.22 26.99 12.42
CA PRO A 412 11.36 25.57 12.77
C PRO A 412 10.19 25.05 13.62
N LEU A 413 9.84 23.78 13.46
CA LEU A 413 8.86 23.11 14.33
C LEU A 413 9.52 22.81 15.69
N PRO A 414 8.88 23.18 16.81
CA PRO A 414 9.37 22.81 18.13
C PRO A 414 9.17 21.32 18.39
N ALA A 415 10.14 20.68 19.04
CA ALA A 415 10.09 19.26 19.38
C ALA A 415 9.01 18.89 20.42
N SER A 416 8.61 19.84 21.27
CA SER A 416 7.58 19.66 22.30
C SER A 416 6.88 20.99 22.59
N ALA A 417 5.76 20.96 23.33
CA ALA A 417 5.11 22.17 23.83
C ALA A 417 6.06 23.03 24.68
N ALA A 418 6.89 22.37 25.51
CA ALA A 418 7.98 23.02 26.24
C ALA A 418 9.06 23.62 25.32
N THR A 419 9.40 22.97 24.20
CA THR A 419 10.32 23.53 23.20
C THR A 419 9.70 24.73 22.46
N ALA A 420 8.37 24.75 22.32
CA ALA A 420 7.64 25.83 21.67
C ALA A 420 7.67 27.13 22.50
N SER A 421 7.46 27.04 23.83
CA SER A 421 7.55 28.19 24.74
C SER A 421 8.98 28.76 24.77
N LEU A 422 10.00 27.90 24.79
CA LEU A 422 11.42 28.28 24.78
C LEU A 422 11.86 29.06 23.53
N ASN A 423 11.34 28.73 22.35
CA ASN A 423 11.70 29.43 21.11
C ASN A 423 11.15 30.86 21.02
N SER A 424 10.16 31.22 21.83
CA SER A 424 9.54 32.54 21.79
C SER A 424 10.45 33.64 22.37
N GLU A 425 11.25 33.32 23.40
CA GLU A 425 12.14 34.28 24.09
C GLU A 425 13.45 34.54 23.32
N ASN A 426 14.01 33.53 22.65
CA ASN A 426 15.33 33.62 21.98
C ASN A 426 15.33 34.45 20.66
N THR A 427 14.17 34.84 20.15
CA THR A 427 14.09 35.60 18.88
C THR A 427 14.65 37.02 18.94
N LYS A 428 15.11 37.51 20.11
CA LYS A 428 15.63 38.89 20.25
C LYS A 428 17.12 39.08 19.98
N PHE A 429 17.93 38.03 19.81
CA PHE A 429 19.40 38.17 19.85
C PHE A 429 20.25 37.61 18.69
N ILE A 430 19.69 37.11 17.59
CA ILE A 430 20.52 36.60 16.47
C ILE A 430 20.47 37.57 15.28
N ASN A 431 21.33 38.59 15.35
CA ASN A 431 21.76 39.38 14.20
C ASN A 431 23.29 39.54 14.31
N THR A 432 24.05 38.64 13.67
CA THR A 432 25.45 38.91 13.30
C THR A 432 25.86 37.96 12.17
N GLU A 433 26.30 38.56 11.06
CA GLU A 433 26.93 37.88 9.94
C GLU A 433 28.38 37.51 10.32
N SER A 434 28.76 36.23 10.24
CA SER A 434 29.99 35.74 9.59
C SER A 434 30.29 34.27 9.95
N GLU A 435 31.03 33.65 9.05
CA GLU A 435 31.67 32.33 9.10
C GLU A 435 30.84 31.10 8.73
N LYS A 436 31.46 30.28 7.84
CA LYS A 436 31.02 28.97 7.39
C LYS A 436 31.00 28.00 8.58
N SER A 437 30.01 28.12 9.46
CA SER A 437 29.80 27.16 10.54
C SER A 437 29.06 25.94 9.99
N HIS A 438 29.54 24.76 10.37
CA HIS A 438 28.89 23.49 10.09
C HIS A 438 27.40 23.58 10.45
N LYS A 439 26.53 23.15 9.52
CA LYS A 439 25.07 23.26 9.61
C LYS A 439 24.59 22.54 10.88
N SER A 440 24.44 23.28 11.97
CA SER A 440 23.75 22.79 13.17
C SER A 440 22.28 22.50 12.82
N SER A 441 21.65 21.61 13.58
CA SER A 441 20.30 21.06 13.34
C SER A 441 19.16 22.09 13.22
N ILE A 442 19.42 23.38 13.44
CA ILE A 442 18.46 24.46 13.26
C ILE A 442 18.48 24.92 11.79
N MET A 443 17.78 24.20 10.93
CA MET A 443 17.57 24.62 9.54
C MET A 443 16.56 25.77 9.49
N SER A 444 16.99 26.97 9.10
CA SER A 444 16.04 28.03 8.76
C SER A 444 15.33 27.69 7.44
N GLY A 445 14.01 27.87 7.37
CA GLY A 445 13.26 27.59 6.15
C GLY A 445 13.79 28.37 4.93
N GLU A 446 14.30 29.58 5.15
CA GLU A 446 14.93 30.39 4.11
C GLU A 446 16.19 29.72 3.52
N GLY A 447 17.04 29.13 4.35
CA GLY A 447 18.24 28.41 3.91
C GLY A 447 17.88 27.20 3.05
N VAL A 448 16.93 26.39 3.51
CA VAL A 448 16.49 25.18 2.81
C VAL A 448 15.81 25.52 1.47
N PHE A 449 14.91 26.51 1.46
CA PHE A 449 14.24 26.91 0.22
C PHE A 449 15.16 27.57 -0.78
N ARG A 450 16.23 28.24 -0.33
CA ARG A 450 17.28 28.73 -1.22
C ARG A 450 18.05 27.58 -1.88
N GLU A 451 18.35 26.51 -1.14
CA GLU A 451 18.97 25.31 -1.74
C GLU A 451 18.00 24.56 -2.66
N LEU A 452 16.72 24.50 -2.34
CA LEU A 452 15.67 24.01 -3.26
C LEU A 452 15.70 24.79 -4.58
N GLY A 453 15.75 26.13 -4.52
CA GLY A 453 15.91 26.97 -5.71
C GLY A 453 17.17 26.62 -6.50
N ARG A 454 18.32 26.46 -5.84
CA ARG A 454 19.57 26.02 -6.50
C ARG A 454 19.44 24.64 -7.13
N ALA A 455 18.83 23.68 -6.45
CA ALA A 455 18.62 22.33 -6.96
C ALA A 455 17.73 22.32 -8.21
N LEU A 456 16.61 23.06 -8.19
CA LEU A 456 15.76 23.25 -9.37
C LEU A 456 16.51 23.90 -10.53
N ALA A 457 17.37 24.89 -10.25
CA ALA A 457 18.17 25.55 -11.27
C ALA A 457 19.26 24.64 -11.88
N ARG A 458 19.79 23.66 -11.11
CA ARG A 458 20.78 22.69 -11.62
C ARG A 458 20.15 21.65 -12.54
N GLN A 459 18.93 21.21 -12.25
CA GLN A 459 18.24 20.17 -13.03
C GLN A 459 17.53 20.73 -14.28
N ARG A 460 17.37 22.06 -14.39
CA ARG A 460 16.69 22.73 -15.50
C ARG A 460 17.65 23.45 -16.45
N HIS A 461 17.43 23.31 -17.75
CA HIS A 461 17.99 24.19 -18.79
C HIS A 461 17.06 25.39 -19.03
N GLY A 462 17.05 26.40 -18.15
CA GLY A 462 16.18 27.57 -18.30
C GLY A 462 16.20 28.53 -17.10
N ARG A 463 15.58 29.72 -17.23
CA ARG A 463 15.58 30.73 -16.15
C ARG A 463 14.68 30.34 -14.98
N LEU A 464 15.23 30.38 -13.77
CA LEU A 464 14.49 30.25 -12.52
C LEU A 464 14.43 31.61 -11.82
N LEU A 465 13.22 32.03 -11.45
CA LEU A 465 12.94 33.18 -10.60
C LEU A 465 12.55 32.65 -9.22
N HIS A 466 13.17 33.16 -8.16
CA HIS A 466 12.85 32.74 -6.79
C HIS A 466 12.62 33.99 -5.92
N THR A 467 11.48 34.04 -5.24
CA THR A 467 11.20 35.09 -4.26
C THR A 467 10.35 34.57 -3.09
N SER A 468 10.51 35.20 -1.94
CA SER A 468 9.75 34.86 -0.74
C SER A 468 8.49 35.71 -0.60
N TYR A 469 7.43 35.13 -0.04
CA TYR A 469 6.18 35.84 0.26
C TYR A 469 5.91 35.90 1.77
N THR A 470 5.17 36.93 2.20
CA THR A 470 4.94 37.25 3.62
C THR A 470 3.48 37.59 3.89
N ALA A 471 3.16 37.95 5.14
CA ALA A 471 1.83 38.41 5.55
C ALA A 471 1.34 39.67 4.82
N ASN A 472 2.23 40.38 4.10
CA ASN A 472 1.87 41.54 3.28
C ASN A 472 1.14 41.17 1.97
N GLY A 473 0.89 39.88 1.73
CA GLY A 473 0.12 39.40 0.59
C GLY A 473 0.85 39.50 -0.75
N VAL A 474 0.07 39.51 -1.84
CA VAL A 474 0.57 39.69 -3.20
C VAL A 474 0.98 41.15 -3.39
N ARG A 475 2.22 41.38 -3.83
CA ARG A 475 2.81 42.71 -4.04
C ARG A 475 3.05 42.90 -5.54
N PRO A 476 3.24 44.14 -6.04
CA PRO A 476 3.51 44.40 -7.46
C PRO A 476 4.67 43.58 -8.03
N VAL A 477 5.72 43.33 -7.22
CA VAL A 477 6.82 42.43 -7.61
C VAL A 477 6.36 41.00 -7.88
N HIS A 478 5.46 40.45 -7.04
CA HIS A 478 4.90 39.12 -7.24
C HIS A 478 4.03 39.08 -8.50
N GLU A 479 3.19 40.10 -8.72
CA GLU A 479 2.33 40.18 -9.91
C GLU A 479 3.14 40.23 -11.21
N ASN A 480 4.22 41.02 -11.22
CA ASN A 480 5.12 41.11 -12.37
C ASN A 480 5.82 39.78 -12.67
N LEU A 481 6.27 39.07 -11.63
CA LEU A 481 6.91 37.76 -11.79
C LEU A 481 5.91 36.70 -12.26
N ILE A 482 4.69 36.66 -11.69
CA ILE A 482 3.62 35.73 -12.10
C ILE A 482 3.20 35.99 -13.55
N ASN A 483 3.11 37.26 -13.95
CA ASN A 483 2.79 37.62 -15.34
C ASN A 483 3.83 37.09 -16.34
N ARG A 484 5.11 37.09 -15.96
CA ARG A 484 6.22 36.62 -16.79
C ARG A 484 6.38 35.09 -16.81
N ALA A 485 6.19 34.42 -15.68
CA ALA A 485 6.46 32.98 -15.55
C ALA A 485 5.40 32.11 -16.24
N GLY A 486 5.81 31.10 -17.01
CA GLY A 486 4.92 30.10 -17.60
C GLY A 486 4.49 29.04 -16.57
N THR A 487 5.42 28.69 -15.68
CA THR A 487 5.20 27.73 -14.59
C THR A 487 5.50 28.37 -13.23
N ILE A 488 4.62 28.14 -12.26
CA ILE A 488 4.70 28.66 -10.91
C ILE A 488 4.65 27.48 -9.93
N ILE A 489 5.63 27.42 -9.02
CA ILE A 489 5.65 26.50 -7.87
C ILE A 489 5.51 27.33 -6.61
N ILE A 490 4.47 27.06 -5.81
CA ILE A 490 4.27 27.68 -4.51
C ILE A 490 4.54 26.64 -3.43
N ILE A 491 5.51 26.93 -2.56
CA ILE A 491 5.75 26.14 -1.35
C ILE A 491 4.85 26.65 -0.25
N THR A 492 4.28 25.77 0.55
CA THR A 492 3.42 26.09 1.71
C THR A 492 3.87 25.27 2.91
N ALA A 493 3.84 25.87 4.09
CA ALA A 493 4.21 25.19 5.33
C ALA A 493 3.25 25.62 6.45
N ASP A 494 2.36 24.71 6.81
CA ASP A 494 1.29 24.92 7.80
C ASP A 494 0.46 26.17 7.48
N ALA A 495 -0.03 26.27 6.25
CA ALA A 495 -0.89 27.37 5.80
C ALA A 495 -2.21 27.46 6.58
N THR A 496 -2.67 26.38 7.21
CA THR A 496 -3.82 26.42 8.15
C THR A 496 -3.49 27.20 9.43
N ARG A 497 -2.25 27.12 9.92
CA ARG A 497 -1.73 27.90 11.05
C ARG A 497 -1.33 29.31 10.63
N ASN A 498 -0.82 29.45 9.42
CA ASN A 498 -0.34 30.68 8.83
C ASN A 498 -1.29 31.16 7.73
N LEU A 499 -2.46 31.66 8.12
CA LEU A 499 -3.57 32.00 7.20
C LEU A 499 -3.17 32.93 6.04
N TYR A 500 -2.13 33.75 6.21
CA TYR A 500 -1.60 34.57 5.12
C TYR A 500 -1.10 33.75 3.94
N GLN A 501 -0.54 32.55 4.17
CA GLN A 501 -0.12 31.64 3.11
C GLN A 501 -1.33 31.09 2.35
N ASN A 502 -2.45 30.83 3.06
CA ASN A 502 -3.69 30.40 2.43
C ASN A 502 -4.23 31.48 1.49
N GLY A 503 -4.33 32.73 1.99
CA GLY A 503 -4.78 33.88 1.21
C GLY A 503 -3.87 34.17 0.00
N PHE A 504 -2.54 34.16 0.22
CA PHE A 504 -1.56 34.36 -0.85
C PHE A 504 -1.69 33.31 -1.96
N THR A 505 -1.71 32.02 -1.60
CA THR A 505 -1.78 30.92 -2.56
C THR A 505 -3.07 30.96 -3.39
N LYS A 506 -4.21 31.23 -2.75
CA LYS A 506 -5.51 31.37 -3.44
C LYS A 506 -5.53 32.57 -4.38
N HIS A 507 -4.93 33.69 -3.98
CA HIS A 507 -4.81 34.87 -4.83
C HIS A 507 -3.97 34.54 -6.08
N VAL A 508 -2.80 33.90 -5.92
CA VAL A 508 -1.97 33.50 -7.07
C VAL A 508 -2.70 32.49 -7.96
N ALA A 509 -3.43 31.53 -7.39
CA ALA A 509 -4.25 30.59 -8.16
C ALA A 509 -5.34 31.29 -8.99
N MET A 510 -6.03 32.27 -8.40
CA MET A 510 -7.00 33.10 -9.11
C MET A 510 -6.35 33.88 -10.26
N MET A 511 -5.20 34.52 -10.01
CA MET A 511 -4.44 35.22 -11.05
C MET A 511 -4.04 34.29 -12.20
N CYS A 512 -3.50 33.11 -11.89
CA CYS A 512 -3.12 32.13 -12.92
C CYS A 512 -4.32 31.68 -13.75
N SER A 513 -5.49 31.48 -13.11
CA SER A 513 -6.73 31.16 -13.79
C SER A 513 -7.19 32.30 -14.71
N MET A 514 -7.15 33.55 -14.25
CA MET A 514 -7.54 34.72 -15.05
C MET A 514 -6.62 34.91 -16.27
N LEU A 515 -5.31 34.78 -16.07
CA LEU A 515 -4.32 34.92 -17.14
C LEU A 515 -4.45 33.77 -18.17
N SER A 516 -4.76 32.55 -17.71
CA SER A 516 -5.04 31.40 -18.58
C SER A 516 -6.29 31.64 -19.43
N SER A 517 -7.36 32.16 -18.85
CA SER A 517 -8.57 32.54 -19.58
C SER A 517 -8.32 33.67 -20.60
N ALA A 518 -7.33 34.54 -20.34
CA ALA A 518 -6.90 35.58 -21.27
C ALA A 518 -5.90 35.09 -22.34
N GLY A 519 -5.67 33.77 -22.45
CA GLY A 519 -4.82 33.16 -23.48
C GLY A 519 -3.34 33.01 -23.09
N LYS A 520 -2.93 33.40 -21.88
CA LYS A 520 -1.56 33.15 -21.38
C LYS A 520 -1.52 31.82 -20.65
N LYS A 521 -0.89 30.78 -21.21
CA LYS A 521 -0.74 29.48 -20.56
C LYS A 521 -0.03 29.65 -19.20
N LYS A 522 -0.69 29.28 -18.09
CA LYS A 522 -0.10 29.28 -16.73
C LYS A 522 -0.26 27.91 -16.09
N SER A 523 0.86 27.35 -15.62
CA SER A 523 0.91 26.12 -14.84
C SER A 523 1.18 26.45 -13.38
N LEU A 524 0.31 26.01 -12.47
CA LEU A 524 0.47 26.23 -11.03
C LEU A 524 0.55 24.90 -10.28
N ILE A 525 1.64 24.70 -9.56
CA ILE A 525 1.87 23.58 -8.66
C ILE A 525 1.98 24.13 -7.24
N VAL A 526 1.18 23.61 -6.33
CA VAL A 526 1.30 23.91 -4.90
C VAL A 526 1.92 22.71 -4.20
N VAL A 527 2.98 22.94 -3.44
CA VAL A 527 3.66 21.92 -2.65
C VAL A 527 3.50 22.27 -1.17
N SER A 528 2.89 21.37 -0.40
CA SER A 528 2.98 21.44 1.06
C SER A 528 4.18 20.66 1.57
N VAL A 529 5.00 21.34 2.36
CA VAL A 529 6.22 20.77 2.94
C VAL A 529 6.10 20.42 4.42
N SER A 530 4.92 20.65 5.00
CA SER A 530 4.59 20.24 6.38
C SER A 530 3.19 19.66 6.36
N SER A 531 2.19 20.36 6.93
CA SER A 531 0.80 19.89 6.96
C SER A 531 0.24 19.58 5.56
N PRO A 532 -0.11 18.32 5.26
CA PRO A 532 -0.74 17.96 3.99
C PRO A 532 -2.18 18.51 3.89
N TYR A 533 -2.72 19.03 4.99
CA TYR A 533 -4.10 19.52 5.07
C TYR A 533 -4.26 20.97 4.58
N ASP A 534 -3.16 21.68 4.30
CA ASP A 534 -3.16 23.08 3.84
C ASP A 534 -4.14 23.34 2.70
N PHE A 535 -4.15 22.43 1.72
CA PHE A 535 -5.09 22.46 0.62
C PHE A 535 -5.72 21.10 0.33
N ALA A 536 -5.50 20.03 1.10
CA ALA A 536 -6.01 18.68 0.79
C ALA A 536 -7.46 18.65 0.27
N MET A 537 -8.36 19.42 0.89
CA MET A 537 -9.79 19.47 0.55
C MET A 537 -10.17 20.60 -0.43
N ASP A 538 -9.27 21.55 -0.70
CA ASP A 538 -9.52 22.69 -1.59
C ASP A 538 -9.31 22.32 -3.06
N LYS A 539 -10.42 22.14 -3.79
CA LYS A 539 -10.40 21.74 -5.20
C LYS A 539 -10.03 22.85 -6.17
N SER A 540 -9.91 24.11 -5.70
CA SER A 540 -9.47 25.24 -6.53
C SER A 540 -8.00 25.12 -6.95
N ILE A 541 -7.19 24.39 -6.17
CA ILE A 541 -5.80 24.09 -6.48
C ILE A 541 -5.75 22.84 -7.38
N GLY A 542 -5.31 23.00 -8.63
CA GLY A 542 -5.32 21.95 -9.66
C GLY A 542 -4.29 20.84 -9.44
N THR A 543 -3.05 21.21 -9.12
CA THR A 543 -1.94 20.28 -8.85
C THR A 543 -1.40 20.55 -7.45
N TYR A 544 -1.44 19.52 -6.59
CA TYR A 544 -1.08 19.60 -5.18
C TYR A 544 -0.22 18.40 -4.77
N VAL A 545 0.96 18.68 -4.23
CA VAL A 545 1.98 17.71 -3.82
C VAL A 545 2.29 17.88 -2.33
N CYS A 546 2.54 16.79 -1.62
CA CYS A 546 2.91 16.80 -0.20
C CYS A 546 4.25 16.09 -0.01
N THR A 547 5.16 16.69 0.74
CA THR A 547 6.45 16.10 1.11
C THR A 547 6.53 15.68 2.57
N PHE A 548 5.61 16.17 3.42
CA PHE A 548 5.52 15.90 4.87
C PHE A 548 6.75 16.31 5.69
N ASP A 549 7.69 16.99 5.06
CA ASP A 549 8.96 17.41 5.62
C ASP A 549 9.58 18.51 4.73
N PHE A 550 10.23 19.48 5.36
CA PHE A 550 10.88 20.62 4.71
C PHE A 550 12.41 20.58 4.82
N THR A 551 13.00 19.46 5.25
CA THR A 551 14.45 19.25 5.27
C THR A 551 15.07 19.29 3.87
N GLU A 552 16.38 19.54 3.77
CA GLU A 552 17.09 19.52 2.48
C GLU A 552 16.95 18.19 1.74
N THR A 553 16.93 17.06 2.45
CA THR A 553 16.74 15.73 1.86
C THR A 553 15.34 15.57 1.26
N ALA A 554 14.30 16.05 1.96
CA ALA A 554 12.94 16.09 1.42
C ALA A 554 12.83 16.98 0.17
N MET A 555 13.50 18.12 0.17
CA MET A 555 13.51 19.04 -0.98
C MET A 555 14.27 18.44 -2.18
N LYS A 556 15.37 17.72 -1.96
CA LYS A 556 16.06 16.97 -3.03
C LYS A 556 15.14 15.89 -3.62
N ALA A 557 14.39 15.16 -2.79
CA ALA A 557 13.40 14.18 -3.26
C ALA A 557 12.23 14.83 -4.03
N LEU A 558 11.75 16.00 -3.58
CA LEU A 558 10.76 16.79 -4.31
C LEU A 558 11.26 17.15 -5.71
N VAL A 559 12.50 17.63 -5.82
CA VAL A 559 13.10 18.02 -7.10
C VAL A 559 13.15 16.80 -8.05
N ARG A 560 13.64 15.65 -7.58
CA ARG A 560 13.59 14.38 -8.32
C ARG A 560 12.17 14.00 -8.78
N ALA A 561 11.18 14.11 -7.90
CA ALA A 561 9.78 13.84 -8.21
C ALA A 561 9.20 14.79 -9.26
N LEU A 562 9.52 16.08 -9.16
CA LEU A 562 9.06 17.10 -10.10
C LEU A 562 9.61 16.86 -11.50
N PHE A 563 10.85 16.39 -11.64
CA PHE A 563 11.47 16.10 -12.94
C PHE A 563 11.27 14.67 -13.43
N GLY A 564 10.62 13.80 -12.64
CA GLY A 564 10.24 12.45 -13.08
C GLY A 564 11.35 11.42 -12.96
N ASP A 565 12.36 11.65 -12.11
CA ASP A 565 13.40 10.67 -11.80
C ASP A 565 12.80 9.40 -11.17
N PHE A 566 11.66 9.54 -10.51
CA PHE A 566 10.79 8.45 -10.08
C PHE A 566 9.32 8.87 -10.13
N VAL A 567 8.41 7.90 -10.08
CA VAL A 567 6.96 8.16 -9.98
C VAL A 567 6.55 8.17 -8.51
N PRO A 568 6.04 9.30 -7.96
CA PRO A 568 5.62 9.36 -6.56
C PRO A 568 4.54 8.33 -6.21
N GLN A 569 4.78 7.54 -5.16
CA GLN A 569 3.87 6.46 -4.72
C GLN A 569 3.15 6.76 -3.42
N GLY A 570 3.54 7.84 -2.72
CA GLY A 570 3.00 8.18 -1.42
C GLY A 570 1.49 8.39 -1.43
N THR A 571 0.86 8.06 -0.30
CA THR A 571 -0.56 8.28 -0.06
C THR A 571 -0.76 8.91 1.31
N LEU A 572 -1.58 9.96 1.39
CA LEU A 572 -1.90 10.63 2.65
C LEU A 572 -2.45 9.62 3.67
N PRO A 573 -1.76 9.36 4.79
CA PRO A 573 -2.17 8.36 5.78
C PRO A 573 -3.54 8.69 6.41
N GLY A 574 -4.11 7.67 7.06
CA GLY A 574 -5.30 7.77 7.88
C GLY A 574 -6.62 7.73 7.11
N THR A 575 -7.59 8.55 7.52
CA THR A 575 -8.94 8.58 6.97
C THR A 575 -8.94 8.93 5.49
N LEU A 576 -7.98 9.73 4.99
CA LEU A 576 -7.89 10.08 3.58
C LEU A 576 -7.27 8.96 2.73
N ARG A 577 -6.35 8.15 3.28
CA ARG A 577 -5.92 6.87 2.66
C ARG A 577 -7.09 5.93 2.53
N LYS A 578 -7.84 5.78 3.63
CA LYS A 578 -9.07 4.98 3.65
C LYS A 578 -10.08 5.58 2.69
N SER A 579 -10.30 6.88 2.64
CA SER A 579 -11.21 7.56 1.69
C SER A 579 -10.82 7.34 0.23
N ARG A 580 -9.52 7.32 -0.11
CA ARG A 580 -9.03 6.90 -1.44
C ARG A 580 -9.28 5.41 -1.72
N LYS A 581 -9.14 4.54 -0.72
CA LYS A 581 -9.54 3.12 -0.77
C LYS A 581 -11.07 2.90 -0.66
N VAL A 582 -11.81 3.89 -0.15
CA VAL A 582 -13.26 3.93 0.16
C VAL A 582 -14.02 4.76 -0.88
N GLN A 583 -13.33 5.33 -1.88
CA GLN A 583 -13.86 5.62 -3.20
C GLN A 583 -13.85 4.36 -4.10
N LYS A 584 -14.27 3.24 -3.52
CA LYS A 584 -15.65 2.78 -3.65
C LYS A 584 -15.99 2.12 -2.33
N SER A 585 -17.08 2.51 -1.67
CA SER A 585 -17.78 1.52 -0.87
C SER A 585 -17.94 0.33 -1.82
N ARG A 586 -17.39 -0.84 -1.46
CA ARG A 586 -17.60 -2.03 -2.27
C ARG A 586 -19.12 -2.23 -2.26
N GLN A 587 -19.77 -1.82 -3.34
CA GLN A 587 -21.19 -2.04 -3.50
C GLN A 587 -21.34 -3.56 -3.56
N HIS A 588 -21.91 -4.14 -2.52
CA HIS A 588 -22.33 -5.53 -2.54
C HIS A 588 -23.59 -5.58 -3.38
N TRP A 589 -23.43 -5.97 -4.64
CA TRP A 589 -24.57 -6.15 -5.52
C TRP A 589 -25.31 -7.41 -5.10
N LEU A 590 -26.65 -7.35 -5.14
CA LEU A 590 -27.46 -8.54 -5.00
C LEU A 590 -27.13 -9.48 -6.16
N VAL A 591 -26.56 -10.64 -5.83
CA VAL A 591 -26.29 -11.72 -6.78
C VAL A 591 -27.36 -12.78 -6.64
N GLU A 592 -28.12 -12.99 -7.71
CA GLU A 592 -29.16 -14.01 -7.79
C GLU A 592 -28.65 -15.23 -8.57
N SER A 593 -29.24 -16.40 -8.30
CA SER A 593 -29.06 -17.54 -9.20
C SER A 593 -29.71 -17.23 -10.55
N TYR A 594 -29.02 -17.57 -11.63
CA TYR A 594 -29.53 -17.50 -12.99
C TYR A 594 -30.74 -18.42 -13.15
N ASN A 595 -31.78 -17.91 -13.79
CA ASN A 595 -32.95 -18.69 -14.19
C ASN A 595 -33.22 -18.45 -15.67
N ARG A 596 -33.26 -19.51 -16.47
CA ARG A 596 -33.43 -19.43 -17.93
C ARG A 596 -34.64 -18.59 -18.34
N ASP A 597 -35.81 -18.92 -17.81
CA ASP A 597 -37.08 -18.29 -18.20
C ASP A 597 -37.09 -16.79 -17.91
N ARG A 598 -36.41 -16.38 -16.81
CA ARG A 598 -36.30 -14.99 -16.39
C ARG A 598 -35.19 -14.23 -17.10
N ASP A 599 -34.00 -14.82 -17.22
CA ASP A 599 -32.75 -14.10 -17.46
C ASP A 599 -32.17 -14.30 -18.87
N ALA A 600 -32.62 -15.30 -19.65
CA ALA A 600 -32.02 -15.64 -20.95
C ALA A 600 -32.04 -14.46 -21.94
N ARG A 601 -33.13 -13.68 -21.98
CA ARG A 601 -33.21 -12.49 -22.84
C ARG A 601 -32.21 -11.41 -22.41
N GLY A 602 -32.11 -11.14 -21.11
CA GLY A 602 -31.18 -10.15 -20.56
C GLY A 602 -29.72 -10.57 -20.76
N LEU A 603 -29.43 -11.87 -20.67
CA LEU A 603 -28.10 -12.42 -20.96
C LEU A 603 -27.75 -12.24 -22.44
N GLN A 604 -28.69 -12.47 -23.35
CA GLN A 604 -28.47 -12.26 -24.78
C GLN A 604 -28.21 -10.78 -25.12
N GLU A 605 -28.86 -9.84 -24.42
CA GLU A 605 -28.61 -8.41 -24.57
C GLU A 605 -27.24 -8.00 -24.01
N LEU A 606 -26.85 -8.56 -22.86
CA LEU A 606 -25.53 -8.35 -22.24
C LEU A 606 -24.39 -8.84 -23.15
N ILE A 607 -24.52 -10.02 -23.74
CA ILE A 607 -23.54 -10.57 -24.70
C ILE A 607 -23.34 -9.59 -25.86
N LYS A 608 -24.44 -9.13 -26.48
CA LYS A 608 -24.40 -8.15 -27.58
C LYS A 608 -23.79 -6.81 -27.19
N SER A 609 -24.01 -6.36 -25.95
CA SER A 609 -23.42 -5.13 -25.40
C SER A 609 -21.89 -5.24 -25.38
N ILE A 610 -21.36 -6.38 -24.93
CA ILE A 610 -19.92 -6.64 -24.87
C ILE A 610 -19.31 -6.76 -26.27
N GLU A 611 -19.95 -7.50 -27.18
CA GLU A 611 -19.47 -7.66 -28.56
C GLU A 611 -19.29 -6.30 -29.26
N LYS A 612 -20.23 -5.36 -29.08
CA LYS A 612 -20.17 -4.01 -29.66
C LYS A 612 -19.00 -3.16 -29.18
N THR A 613 -18.42 -3.48 -28.02
CA THR A 613 -17.28 -2.73 -27.46
C THR A 613 -15.92 -3.27 -27.88
N THR A 614 -15.89 -4.39 -28.60
CA THR A 614 -14.63 -4.98 -29.09
C THR A 614 -14.09 -4.13 -30.24
N PRO A 615 -12.78 -3.79 -30.25
CA PRO A 615 -12.17 -3.05 -31.35
C PRO A 615 -12.38 -3.74 -32.72
N PRO A 616 -12.51 -3.00 -33.82
CA PRO A 616 -12.76 -3.58 -35.16
C PRO A 616 -11.70 -4.58 -35.63
N ASN A 617 -10.48 -4.49 -35.09
CA ASN A 617 -9.33 -5.31 -35.47
C ASN A 617 -9.20 -6.60 -34.64
N GLN A 618 -10.15 -6.87 -33.74
CA GLN A 618 -10.13 -8.04 -32.85
C GLN A 618 -11.46 -8.79 -32.95
N GLN A 619 -11.40 -10.12 -32.83
CA GLN A 619 -12.60 -10.93 -32.73
C GLN A 619 -13.14 -10.86 -31.29
N PRO A 620 -14.44 -10.59 -31.07
CA PRO A 620 -15.03 -10.62 -29.74
C PRO A 620 -14.89 -12.01 -29.11
N ALA A 621 -14.47 -12.09 -27.84
CA ALA A 621 -14.35 -13.37 -27.12
C ALA A 621 -15.69 -14.11 -26.96
N LEU A 622 -16.81 -13.37 -27.01
CA LEU A 622 -18.17 -13.94 -26.97
C LEU A 622 -18.78 -14.10 -28.38
N ALA A 623 -18.00 -13.97 -29.45
CA ALA A 623 -18.50 -14.05 -30.82
C ALA A 623 -19.19 -15.40 -31.07
N GLY A 624 -20.45 -15.34 -31.48
CA GLY A 624 -21.27 -16.52 -31.74
C GLY A 624 -21.91 -17.14 -30.49
N ALA A 625 -21.59 -16.63 -29.29
CA ALA A 625 -22.19 -17.11 -28.05
C ALA A 625 -23.62 -16.59 -27.90
N THR A 626 -24.47 -17.42 -27.31
CA THR A 626 -25.86 -17.10 -27.00
C THR A 626 -26.15 -17.44 -25.55
N ALA A 627 -27.30 -17.02 -25.03
CA ALA A 627 -27.72 -17.44 -23.68
C ALA A 627 -27.73 -18.99 -23.55
N ASP A 628 -28.14 -19.67 -24.61
CA ASP A 628 -28.15 -21.13 -24.75
C ASP A 628 -26.76 -21.78 -24.65
N SER A 629 -25.67 -21.01 -24.88
CA SER A 629 -24.29 -21.51 -24.82
C SER A 629 -23.81 -21.85 -23.41
N PHE A 630 -24.46 -21.30 -22.40
CA PHE A 630 -24.10 -21.48 -21.00
C PHE A 630 -24.89 -22.60 -20.31
N GLU A 631 -25.87 -23.20 -20.99
CA GLU A 631 -26.71 -24.24 -20.41
C GLU A 631 -26.27 -25.61 -20.91
N LEU A 632 -25.74 -26.45 -20.02
CA LEU A 632 -25.30 -27.79 -20.40
C LEU A 632 -26.51 -28.69 -20.71
N PRO A 633 -26.33 -29.74 -21.53
CA PRO A 633 -27.38 -30.73 -21.74
C PRO A 633 -27.81 -31.36 -20.40
N PRO A 634 -29.10 -31.70 -20.22
CA PRO A 634 -29.60 -32.27 -18.96
C PRO A 634 -28.78 -33.49 -18.50
N PRO A 635 -28.55 -33.65 -17.19
CA PRO A 635 -27.61 -34.63 -16.62
C PRO A 635 -28.01 -36.11 -16.77
N ALA A 636 -29.12 -36.43 -17.45
CA ALA A 636 -29.68 -37.78 -17.47
C ALA A 636 -28.96 -38.77 -18.42
N SER A 637 -27.93 -38.37 -19.19
CA SER A 637 -27.26 -39.36 -20.07
C SER A 637 -25.81 -39.10 -20.49
N TYR A 638 -25.24 -37.89 -20.39
CA TYR A 638 -23.94 -37.62 -21.05
C TYR A 638 -22.94 -36.69 -20.33
N THR A 639 -23.28 -36.08 -19.18
CA THR A 639 -22.40 -35.11 -18.49
C THR A 639 -22.48 -35.26 -16.96
N PRO A 640 -21.34 -35.44 -16.25
CA PRO A 640 -21.32 -35.56 -14.78
C PRO A 640 -21.11 -34.20 -14.09
N PHE A 641 -21.71 -33.12 -14.59
CA PHE A 641 -21.49 -31.77 -14.05
C PHE A 641 -22.73 -31.24 -13.33
N GLU A 642 -22.50 -30.63 -12.18
CA GLU A 642 -23.49 -29.77 -11.53
C GLU A 642 -23.25 -28.33 -11.97
N GLU A 643 -24.23 -27.72 -12.64
CA GLU A 643 -24.16 -26.31 -13.06
C GLU A 643 -24.78 -25.38 -12.02
N SER A 644 -24.16 -24.22 -11.81
CA SER A 644 -24.71 -23.15 -10.98
C SER A 644 -24.25 -21.82 -11.53
N HIS A 645 -25.20 -20.99 -11.94
CA HIS A 645 -24.89 -19.74 -12.63
C HIS A 645 -25.50 -18.57 -11.88
N TYR A 646 -24.90 -17.40 -12.02
CA TYR A 646 -25.20 -16.23 -11.22
C TYR A 646 -25.33 -14.98 -12.08
N VAL A 647 -26.24 -14.12 -11.68
CA VAL A 647 -26.51 -12.84 -12.35
C VAL A 647 -26.57 -11.70 -11.36
N VAL A 648 -26.19 -10.52 -11.83
CA VAL A 648 -26.55 -9.24 -11.20
C VAL A 648 -27.52 -8.55 -12.14
N ARG A 649 -28.71 -8.24 -11.64
CA ARG A 649 -29.84 -7.74 -12.42
C ARG A 649 -30.39 -6.47 -11.79
N ASN A 650 -30.86 -5.57 -12.64
CA ASN A 650 -31.73 -4.48 -12.19
C ASN A 650 -33.15 -5.02 -12.00
N SER A 651 -33.66 -4.99 -10.77
CA SER A 651 -34.98 -5.53 -10.42
C SER A 651 -36.13 -4.87 -11.19
N SER A 652 -35.99 -3.60 -11.57
CA SER A 652 -37.04 -2.82 -12.23
C SER A 652 -37.03 -2.99 -13.74
N THR A 653 -35.86 -3.01 -14.38
CA THR A 653 -35.75 -3.10 -15.85
C THR A 653 -35.51 -4.51 -16.37
N GLN A 654 -35.22 -5.47 -15.49
CA GLN A 654 -34.77 -6.83 -15.82
C GLN A 654 -33.45 -6.89 -16.61
N ALA A 655 -32.75 -5.76 -16.79
CA ALA A 655 -31.47 -5.73 -17.47
C ALA A 655 -30.39 -6.41 -16.62
N LEU A 656 -29.60 -7.30 -17.23
CA LEU A 656 -28.44 -7.90 -16.58
C LEU A 656 -27.23 -6.98 -16.69
N PHE A 657 -26.56 -6.77 -15.56
CA PHE A 657 -25.32 -6.00 -15.51
C PHE A 657 -24.08 -6.90 -15.44
N GLY A 658 -24.23 -8.17 -15.07
CA GLY A 658 -23.15 -9.14 -15.11
C GLY A 658 -23.66 -10.56 -14.99
N PHE A 659 -22.85 -11.50 -15.47
CA PHE A 659 -23.13 -12.92 -15.49
C PHE A 659 -21.87 -13.71 -15.13
N CYS A 660 -22.05 -14.80 -14.40
CA CYS A 660 -20.99 -15.75 -14.05
C CYS A 660 -21.52 -17.18 -14.16
N SER A 661 -20.82 -18.04 -14.89
CA SER A 661 -21.14 -19.47 -14.95
C SER A 661 -20.10 -20.30 -14.18
N THR A 662 -20.59 -21.21 -13.34
CA THR A 662 -19.76 -22.22 -12.69
C THR A 662 -20.28 -23.64 -12.92
N THR A 663 -19.36 -24.60 -12.88
CA THR A 663 -19.64 -26.04 -12.89
C THR A 663 -18.86 -26.73 -11.78
N TYR A 664 -19.37 -27.85 -11.28
CA TYR A 664 -18.66 -28.71 -10.34
C TYR A 664 -18.63 -30.14 -10.87
N SER A 665 -17.45 -30.77 -10.84
CA SER A 665 -17.21 -32.15 -11.25
C SER A 665 -17.01 -33.02 -10.01
N PRO A 666 -17.97 -33.89 -9.65
CA PRO A 666 -17.83 -34.81 -8.53
C PRO A 666 -16.71 -35.84 -8.73
N ASN A 667 -16.39 -36.20 -9.97
CA ASN A 667 -15.38 -37.21 -10.30
C ASN A 667 -13.95 -36.71 -10.09
N THR A 668 -13.69 -35.42 -10.39
CA THR A 668 -12.37 -34.81 -10.27
C THR A 668 -12.25 -33.90 -9.06
N HIS A 669 -13.35 -33.71 -8.31
CA HIS A 669 -13.43 -32.80 -7.17
C HIS A 669 -12.99 -31.37 -7.52
N THR A 670 -13.30 -30.93 -8.75
CA THR A 670 -12.89 -29.63 -9.29
C THR A 670 -14.10 -28.71 -9.42
N GLY A 671 -14.02 -27.52 -8.84
CA GLY A 671 -14.97 -26.44 -9.06
C GLY A 671 -14.45 -25.48 -10.12
N THR A 672 -15.19 -25.29 -11.20
CA THR A 672 -14.76 -24.47 -12.34
C THR A 672 -15.57 -23.19 -12.39
N LEU A 673 -14.89 -22.04 -12.42
CA LEU A 673 -15.47 -20.76 -12.81
C LEU A 673 -15.21 -20.60 -14.31
N SER A 674 -16.18 -21.05 -15.11
CA SER A 674 -16.05 -21.14 -16.57
C SER A 674 -16.02 -19.76 -17.22
N THR A 675 -16.96 -18.87 -16.84
CA THR A 675 -17.04 -17.53 -17.43
C THR A 675 -17.43 -16.48 -16.40
N LEU A 676 -16.92 -15.25 -16.58
CA LEU A 676 -17.32 -14.07 -15.81
C LEU A 676 -17.22 -12.84 -16.69
N PHE A 677 -18.32 -12.13 -16.88
CA PHE A 677 -18.33 -10.87 -17.62
C PHE A 677 -19.38 -9.88 -17.09
N VAL A 678 -19.07 -8.60 -17.29
CA VAL A 678 -19.85 -7.46 -16.77
C VAL A 678 -20.06 -6.48 -17.91
N ASP A 679 -21.25 -5.89 -17.95
CA ASP A 679 -21.62 -4.86 -18.92
C ASP A 679 -20.53 -3.76 -18.93
N PRO A 680 -19.98 -3.39 -20.10
CA PRO A 680 -18.88 -2.42 -20.19
C PRO A 680 -19.17 -1.09 -19.50
N SER A 681 -20.42 -0.60 -19.56
CA SER A 681 -20.86 0.65 -18.92
C SER A 681 -21.01 0.54 -17.40
N LYS A 682 -21.04 -0.68 -16.86
CA LYS A 682 -21.19 -0.99 -15.43
C LYS A 682 -19.93 -1.60 -14.81
N ARG A 683 -18.84 -1.72 -15.57
CA ARG A 683 -17.53 -2.11 -15.04
C ARG A 683 -17.07 -1.09 -14.00
N ASN A 684 -16.17 -1.52 -13.13
CA ASN A 684 -15.68 -0.73 -12.00
C ASN A 684 -16.74 -0.42 -10.92
N LEU A 685 -17.93 -1.05 -10.92
CA LEU A 685 -18.94 -0.90 -9.87
C LEU A 685 -18.97 -2.06 -8.85
N SER A 686 -17.93 -2.91 -8.80
CA SER A 686 -17.86 -4.10 -7.92
C SER A 686 -18.82 -5.26 -8.26
N ILE A 687 -19.51 -5.19 -9.41
CA ILE A 687 -20.38 -6.26 -9.92
C ILE A 687 -19.61 -7.57 -10.12
N GLY A 688 -18.48 -7.51 -10.84
CA GLY A 688 -17.64 -8.68 -11.09
C GLY A 688 -17.09 -9.31 -9.82
N HIS A 689 -16.75 -8.49 -8.82
CA HIS A 689 -16.31 -8.97 -7.50
C HIS A 689 -17.45 -9.66 -6.74
N SER A 690 -18.66 -9.08 -6.76
CA SER A 690 -19.84 -9.69 -6.12
C SER A 690 -20.17 -11.05 -6.74
N LEU A 691 -20.18 -11.13 -8.08
CA LEU A 691 -20.39 -12.38 -8.82
C LEU A 691 -19.33 -13.43 -8.50
N HIS A 692 -18.06 -13.03 -8.52
CA HIS A 692 -16.92 -13.91 -8.23
C HIS A 692 -16.97 -14.45 -6.80
N GLN A 693 -17.21 -13.60 -5.79
CA GLN A 693 -17.34 -14.06 -4.41
C GLN A 693 -18.52 -15.02 -4.21
N ARG A 694 -19.68 -14.72 -4.79
CA ARG A 694 -20.86 -15.61 -4.70
C ARG A 694 -20.58 -16.96 -5.33
N ALA A 695 -19.95 -16.98 -6.50
CA ALA A 695 -19.53 -18.17 -7.22
C ALA A 695 -18.55 -19.02 -6.40
N LEU A 696 -17.48 -18.40 -5.87
CA LEU A 696 -16.50 -19.11 -5.05
C LEU A 696 -17.10 -19.69 -3.77
N ARG A 697 -17.94 -18.94 -3.04
CA ARG A 697 -18.61 -19.46 -1.84
C ARG A 697 -19.43 -20.70 -2.15
N HIS A 698 -20.13 -20.73 -3.28
CA HIS A 698 -20.91 -21.89 -3.67
C HIS A 698 -20.03 -23.09 -4.04
N LEU A 699 -18.96 -22.87 -4.82
CA LEU A 699 -18.03 -23.94 -5.20
C LEU A 699 -17.33 -24.52 -3.98
N LEU A 700 -16.84 -23.69 -3.06
CA LEU A 700 -16.17 -24.12 -1.82
C LEU A 700 -17.09 -24.90 -0.86
N GLN A 701 -18.41 -24.80 -1.03
CA GLN A 701 -19.39 -25.60 -0.26
C GLN A 701 -19.66 -26.98 -0.89
N LYS A 702 -19.11 -27.29 -2.07
CA LYS A 702 -19.30 -28.59 -2.72
C LYS A 702 -18.54 -29.69 -1.96
N PRO A 703 -19.12 -30.89 -1.85
CA PRO A 703 -18.51 -31.98 -1.09
C PRO A 703 -17.16 -32.36 -1.70
N ASN A 704 -16.16 -32.63 -0.85
CA ASN A 704 -14.83 -33.13 -1.26
C ASN A 704 -14.09 -32.25 -2.28
N ILE A 705 -14.44 -30.98 -2.46
CA ILE A 705 -13.74 -30.10 -3.43
C ILE A 705 -12.26 -29.97 -3.05
N THR A 706 -11.37 -30.16 -4.02
CA THR A 706 -9.91 -30.10 -3.83
C THR A 706 -9.27 -28.99 -4.65
N HIS A 707 -9.83 -28.69 -5.83
CA HIS A 707 -9.26 -27.72 -6.76
C HIS A 707 -10.31 -26.74 -7.28
N LEU A 708 -9.89 -25.51 -7.54
CA LEU A 708 -10.63 -24.50 -8.28
C LEU A 708 -9.93 -24.22 -9.62
N GLN A 709 -10.72 -24.06 -10.68
CA GLN A 709 -10.22 -23.79 -12.03
C GLN A 709 -10.85 -22.52 -12.62
N LEU A 710 -10.04 -21.68 -13.29
CA LEU A 710 -10.50 -20.59 -14.15
C LEU A 710 -10.53 -21.02 -15.62
N GLY A 711 -11.70 -20.84 -16.25
CA GLY A 711 -11.94 -21.28 -17.61
C GLY A 711 -12.36 -22.74 -17.69
N SER A 712 -13.00 -23.12 -18.79
CA SER A 712 -13.51 -24.48 -19.00
C SER A 712 -13.32 -24.91 -20.45
N THR A 713 -13.17 -26.21 -20.65
CA THR A 713 -13.08 -26.83 -21.98
C THR A 713 -14.45 -27.28 -22.47
N PHE A 714 -15.47 -27.31 -21.59
CA PHE A 714 -16.87 -27.50 -21.93
C PHE A 714 -17.82 -26.87 -20.88
N PRO A 715 -18.55 -25.78 -21.20
CA PRO A 715 -18.61 -25.10 -22.49
C PRO A 715 -17.33 -24.29 -22.77
N ALA A 716 -16.81 -24.38 -24.00
CA ALA A 716 -15.56 -23.77 -24.42
C ALA A 716 -15.76 -22.31 -24.88
N ILE A 717 -16.16 -21.46 -23.93
CA ILE A 717 -16.36 -20.01 -24.17
C ILE A 717 -15.11 -19.24 -23.78
N TYR A 718 -14.67 -19.42 -22.53
CA TYR A 718 -13.38 -18.93 -22.04
C TYR A 718 -12.57 -20.14 -21.60
N LEU A 719 -11.49 -20.45 -22.32
CA LEU A 719 -10.58 -21.55 -21.92
C LEU A 719 -9.69 -21.16 -20.72
N GLY A 720 -9.65 -19.88 -20.38
CA GLY A 720 -8.85 -19.31 -19.29
C GLY A 720 -8.87 -17.79 -19.32
N ILE A 721 -7.83 -17.15 -18.81
CA ILE A 721 -7.63 -15.70 -18.91
C ILE A 721 -7.14 -15.36 -20.33
N PRO A 722 -7.81 -14.46 -21.09
CA PRO A 722 -7.42 -14.11 -22.45
C PRO A 722 -6.08 -13.38 -22.50
N MET A 723 -5.27 -13.71 -23.52
CA MET A 723 -3.92 -13.16 -23.75
C MET A 723 -3.77 -12.37 -25.06
N SER A 724 -4.83 -12.26 -25.87
CA SER A 724 -4.81 -11.58 -27.17
C SER A 724 -4.61 -10.06 -27.08
N ASP A 725 -5.05 -9.44 -25.99
CA ASP A 725 -4.68 -8.07 -25.60
C ASP A 725 -3.77 -8.13 -24.38
N LEU A 726 -2.48 -7.79 -24.55
CA LEU A 726 -1.49 -7.82 -23.47
C LEU A 726 -1.83 -6.87 -22.32
N THR A 727 -2.49 -5.74 -22.61
CA THR A 727 -2.86 -4.73 -21.62
C THR A 727 -4.07 -5.19 -20.80
N GLU A 728 -5.12 -5.67 -21.49
CA GLU A 728 -6.31 -6.21 -20.82
C GLU A 728 -6.01 -7.53 -20.11
N GLY A 729 -5.20 -8.41 -20.70
CA GLY A 729 -4.72 -9.66 -20.09
C GLY A 729 -3.95 -9.40 -18.80
N ALA A 730 -2.98 -8.47 -18.80
CA ALA A 730 -2.25 -8.10 -17.57
C ALA A 730 -3.18 -7.51 -16.50
N ARG A 731 -4.19 -6.73 -16.90
CA ARG A 731 -5.21 -6.18 -15.99
C ARG A 731 -6.05 -7.30 -15.36
N LEU A 732 -6.51 -8.27 -16.15
CA LEU A 732 -7.31 -9.41 -15.69
C LEU A 732 -6.51 -10.33 -14.78
N LYS A 733 -5.26 -10.66 -15.13
CA LYS A 733 -4.37 -11.44 -14.25
C LYS A 733 -4.19 -10.77 -12.90
N ARG A 734 -3.90 -9.47 -12.87
CA ARG A 734 -3.78 -8.71 -11.62
C ARG A 734 -5.09 -8.73 -10.83
N TRP A 735 -6.23 -8.64 -11.50
CA TRP A 735 -7.54 -8.71 -10.85
C TRP A 735 -7.77 -10.09 -10.21
N PHE A 736 -7.56 -11.19 -10.93
CA PHE A 736 -7.72 -12.53 -10.39
C PHE A 736 -6.70 -12.83 -9.27
N ALA A 737 -5.44 -12.40 -9.40
CA ALA A 737 -4.43 -12.51 -8.35
C ALA A 737 -4.84 -11.78 -7.06
N THR A 738 -5.38 -10.56 -7.19
CA THR A 738 -5.91 -9.79 -6.04
C THR A 738 -7.13 -10.46 -5.40
N ASN A 739 -7.84 -11.31 -6.14
CA ASN A 739 -8.99 -12.09 -5.66
C ASN A 739 -8.61 -13.55 -5.30
N GLY A 740 -7.33 -13.82 -5.09
CA GLY A 740 -6.83 -15.06 -4.47
C GLY A 740 -6.36 -16.16 -5.41
N TRP A 741 -6.47 -15.97 -6.73
CA TRP A 741 -6.00 -16.98 -7.71
C TRP A 741 -4.48 -16.97 -7.87
N ASP A 742 -3.89 -18.15 -8.05
CA ASP A 742 -2.46 -18.31 -8.37
C ASP A 742 -2.20 -18.20 -9.86
N VAL A 743 -1.81 -17.02 -10.31
CA VAL A 743 -1.52 -16.74 -11.72
C VAL A 743 -0.04 -16.89 -12.08
N VAL A 744 0.79 -17.50 -11.20
CA VAL A 744 2.25 -17.57 -11.38
C VAL A 744 2.67 -18.64 -12.38
N SER A 745 1.98 -19.79 -12.41
CA SER A 745 2.30 -20.93 -13.29
C SER A 745 1.08 -21.42 -14.09
N PRO A 746 0.53 -20.58 -14.99
CA PRO A 746 -0.65 -20.96 -15.77
C PRO A 746 -0.31 -21.98 -16.86
N ARG A 747 -1.31 -22.77 -17.26
CA ARG A 747 -1.23 -23.62 -18.44
C ARG A 747 -1.70 -22.86 -19.68
N LEU A 748 -0.85 -22.82 -20.71
CA LEU A 748 -1.18 -22.14 -21.97
C LEU A 748 -2.06 -23.01 -22.86
N LEU A 749 -3.20 -22.45 -23.27
CA LEU A 749 -4.15 -23.04 -24.20
C LEU A 749 -4.34 -22.12 -25.41
N TYR A 750 -4.55 -22.71 -26.58
CA TYR A 750 -4.70 -21.98 -27.85
C TYR A 750 -5.93 -22.47 -28.61
N THR A 751 -6.57 -21.52 -29.30
CA THR A 751 -7.51 -21.80 -30.38
C THR A 751 -6.80 -21.47 -31.68
N LEU A 752 -6.71 -22.42 -32.60
CA LEU A 752 -6.01 -22.27 -33.87
C LEU A 752 -7.00 -22.27 -35.04
N ILE A 753 -6.66 -21.60 -36.14
CA ILE A 753 -7.52 -21.53 -37.33
C ILE A 753 -6.71 -21.69 -38.63
N ILE A 754 -7.25 -22.45 -39.57
CA ILE A 754 -6.91 -22.34 -41.00
C ILE A 754 -8.01 -21.49 -41.63
N ARG A 755 -7.70 -20.30 -42.14
CA ARG A 755 -8.72 -19.36 -42.63
C ARG A 755 -9.40 -19.81 -43.92
N ASN A 756 -8.68 -20.55 -44.76
CA ASN A 756 -9.19 -21.08 -46.02
C ASN A 756 -8.68 -22.51 -46.26
N VAL A 757 -9.54 -23.49 -45.96
CA VAL A 757 -9.18 -24.92 -46.08
C VAL A 757 -9.03 -25.38 -47.53
N ALA A 758 -9.65 -24.68 -48.49
CA ALA A 758 -9.56 -25.04 -49.91
C ALA A 758 -8.14 -24.85 -50.45
N LEU A 759 -7.45 -23.80 -49.98
CA LEU A 759 -6.06 -23.48 -50.33
C LEU A 759 -5.03 -24.31 -49.58
N TRP A 760 -5.44 -25.03 -48.53
CA TRP A 760 -4.51 -25.80 -47.72
C TRP A 760 -3.96 -27.01 -48.49
N VAL A 761 -2.65 -27.20 -48.40
CA VAL A 761 -1.89 -28.35 -48.93
C VAL A 761 -1.04 -28.90 -47.79
N PRO A 762 -0.89 -30.24 -47.66
CA PRO A 762 -0.02 -30.82 -46.64
C PRO A 762 1.41 -30.29 -46.75
N PRO A 763 2.07 -29.93 -45.62
CA PRO A 763 3.47 -29.56 -45.60
C PRO A 763 4.37 -30.62 -46.23
N GLU A 764 5.47 -30.19 -46.84
CA GLU A 764 6.44 -31.06 -47.50
C GLU A 764 7.01 -32.10 -46.51
N GLY A 765 7.11 -33.36 -46.94
CA GLY A 765 7.60 -34.48 -46.11
C GLY A 765 6.59 -35.05 -45.10
N LEU A 766 5.52 -34.34 -44.73
CA LEU A 766 4.58 -34.79 -43.69
C LEU A 766 3.88 -36.12 -44.05
N LEU A 767 3.47 -36.27 -45.32
CA LEU A 767 2.87 -37.50 -45.83
C LEU A 767 3.82 -38.69 -45.74
N ALA A 768 5.09 -38.49 -46.09
CA ALA A 768 6.11 -39.53 -46.01
C ALA A 768 6.40 -39.92 -44.56
N THR A 769 6.42 -38.96 -43.64
CA THR A 769 6.60 -39.20 -42.20
C THR A 769 5.45 -40.02 -41.62
N ILE A 770 4.19 -39.68 -41.92
CA ILE A 770 3.03 -40.43 -41.44
C ILE A 770 2.99 -41.85 -42.04
N GLN A 771 3.33 -42.00 -43.33
CA GLN A 771 3.39 -43.30 -43.99
C GLN A 771 4.45 -44.24 -43.39
N ARG A 772 5.57 -43.71 -42.88
CA ARG A 772 6.62 -44.53 -42.21
C ARG A 772 6.13 -45.22 -40.94
N VAL A 773 5.16 -44.65 -40.23
CA VAL A 773 4.65 -45.18 -38.95
C VAL A 773 3.62 -46.30 -39.15
N SER A 774 3.15 -46.52 -40.39
CA SER A 774 2.15 -47.55 -40.75
C SER A 774 0.83 -47.49 -39.94
N LEU A 775 0.47 -46.35 -39.35
CA LEU A 775 -0.77 -46.20 -38.59
C LEU A 775 -2.00 -46.35 -39.50
N GLN A 776 -3.02 -47.07 -39.01
CA GLN A 776 -4.30 -47.17 -39.68
C GLN A 776 -5.26 -46.10 -39.16
N PHE A 777 -5.96 -45.43 -40.05
CA PHE A 777 -6.96 -44.42 -39.69
C PHE A 777 -8.31 -44.75 -40.31
N ASP A 778 -9.37 -44.62 -39.52
CA ASP A 778 -10.75 -44.73 -40.00
C ASP A 778 -11.64 -43.63 -39.43
N LEU A 779 -12.77 -43.38 -40.11
CA LEU A 779 -13.78 -42.41 -39.72
C LEU A 779 -15.07 -43.15 -39.39
N ILE A 780 -15.60 -42.90 -38.19
CA ILE A 780 -16.87 -43.46 -37.75
C ILE A 780 -17.90 -42.34 -37.50
N HIS A 781 -19.18 -42.70 -37.61
CA HIS A 781 -20.31 -41.82 -37.36
C HIS A 781 -21.36 -42.55 -36.51
N GLY A 782 -21.96 -41.84 -35.56
CA GLY A 782 -23.11 -42.31 -34.80
C GLY A 782 -22.83 -43.42 -33.80
N PRO A 783 -23.88 -43.89 -33.10
CA PRO A 783 -23.78 -44.96 -32.12
C PRO A 783 -23.40 -46.27 -32.82
N SER A 784 -22.29 -46.88 -32.39
CA SER A 784 -21.83 -48.18 -32.89
C SER A 784 -20.93 -48.85 -31.85
N HIS A 785 -20.67 -50.15 -31.97
CA HIS A 785 -19.69 -50.83 -31.10
C HIS A 785 -18.31 -50.15 -31.14
N SER A 786 -17.93 -49.63 -32.32
CA SER A 786 -16.74 -48.82 -32.53
C SER A 786 -16.75 -47.48 -31.77
N ALA A 787 -17.93 -46.89 -31.53
CA ALA A 787 -18.09 -45.66 -30.76
C ALA A 787 -17.93 -45.92 -29.26
N THR A 788 -18.42 -47.05 -28.75
CA THR A 788 -18.20 -47.48 -27.36
C THR A 788 -16.71 -47.63 -27.06
N GLN A 789 -15.95 -48.27 -27.95
CA GLN A 789 -14.48 -48.38 -27.82
C GLN A 789 -13.78 -47.02 -27.76
N VAL A 790 -14.28 -46.02 -28.48
CA VAL A 790 -13.75 -44.65 -28.40
C VAL A 790 -14.07 -44.02 -27.05
N LEU A 791 -15.30 -44.17 -26.55
CA LEU A 791 -15.68 -43.63 -25.25
C LEU A 791 -14.85 -44.25 -24.12
N ASP A 792 -14.64 -45.56 -24.14
CA ASP A 792 -13.78 -46.27 -23.18
C ASP A 792 -12.33 -45.77 -23.27
N PHE A 793 -11.82 -45.59 -24.49
CA PHE A 793 -10.49 -45.05 -24.74
C PHE A 793 -10.33 -43.62 -24.22
N VAL A 794 -11.32 -42.76 -24.48
CA VAL A 794 -11.36 -41.36 -24.02
C VAL A 794 -11.43 -41.31 -22.50
N GLN A 795 -12.29 -42.12 -21.88
CA GLN A 795 -12.41 -42.22 -20.43
C GLN A 795 -11.09 -42.66 -19.78
N THR A 796 -10.32 -43.52 -20.44
CA THR A 796 -9.04 -44.03 -19.94
C THR A 796 -7.89 -43.03 -20.10
N HIS A 797 -7.87 -42.24 -21.18
CA HIS A 797 -6.72 -41.42 -21.57
C HIS A 797 -6.94 -39.90 -21.49
N SER A 798 -8.15 -39.45 -21.14
CA SER A 798 -8.46 -38.06 -20.84
C SER A 798 -8.43 -37.81 -19.33
N SER A 799 -7.70 -36.78 -18.90
CA SER A 799 -7.74 -36.29 -17.52
C SER A 799 -8.97 -35.42 -17.22
N SER A 800 -9.79 -35.09 -18.23
CA SER A 800 -10.96 -34.23 -18.10
C SER A 800 -12.25 -34.99 -18.40
N ALA A 801 -13.18 -34.97 -17.46
CA ALA A 801 -14.54 -35.48 -17.65
C ALA A 801 -15.32 -34.67 -18.72
N GLU A 802 -14.89 -33.45 -19.03
CA GLU A 802 -15.52 -32.57 -20.01
C GLU A 802 -15.38 -33.14 -21.43
N ILE A 803 -14.21 -33.73 -21.73
CA ILE A 803 -13.94 -34.37 -23.04
C ILE A 803 -14.93 -35.49 -23.32
N LEU A 804 -15.19 -36.35 -22.34
CA LEU A 804 -16.10 -37.49 -22.52
C LEU A 804 -17.51 -37.01 -22.89
N GLY A 805 -17.97 -35.92 -22.27
CA GLY A 805 -19.25 -35.29 -22.62
C GLY A 805 -19.28 -34.77 -24.06
N ILE A 806 -18.20 -34.13 -24.54
CA ILE A 806 -18.09 -33.67 -25.93
C ILE A 806 -18.16 -34.84 -26.91
N TYR A 807 -17.44 -35.94 -26.64
CA TYR A 807 -17.49 -37.14 -27.50
C TYR A 807 -18.88 -37.76 -27.56
N ASN A 808 -19.58 -37.86 -26.44
CA ASN A 808 -20.95 -38.34 -26.39
C ASN A 808 -21.90 -37.48 -27.25
N LEU A 809 -21.78 -36.16 -27.15
CA LEU A 809 -22.57 -35.23 -27.97
C LEU A 809 -22.23 -35.35 -29.46
N ALA A 810 -20.96 -35.52 -29.81
CA ALA A 810 -20.54 -35.75 -31.18
C ALA A 810 -21.10 -37.07 -31.75
N ILE A 811 -21.15 -38.14 -30.96
CA ILE A 811 -21.73 -39.42 -31.36
C ILE A 811 -23.25 -39.30 -31.55
N ALA A 812 -23.91 -38.50 -30.71
CA ALA A 812 -25.34 -38.22 -30.82
C ALA A 812 -25.72 -37.35 -32.04
N ASP A 813 -24.74 -36.67 -32.66
CA ASP A 813 -24.90 -35.83 -33.86
C ASP A 813 -24.18 -36.40 -35.10
N PRO A 814 -24.57 -37.59 -35.61
CA PRO A 814 -23.85 -38.27 -36.69
C PRO A 814 -23.90 -37.54 -38.04
N LYS A 815 -24.83 -36.59 -38.21
CA LYS A 815 -25.00 -35.84 -39.45
C LYS A 815 -23.93 -34.76 -39.59
N SER A 816 -23.61 -34.09 -38.48
CA SER A 816 -22.68 -32.97 -38.47
C SER A 816 -21.34 -33.30 -37.82
N CYS A 817 -21.24 -34.37 -37.04
CA CYS A 817 -20.00 -34.83 -36.42
C CYS A 817 -19.54 -36.19 -36.96
N GLY A 818 -18.22 -36.40 -36.89
CA GLY A 818 -17.57 -37.67 -37.11
C GLY A 818 -16.39 -37.84 -36.16
N ILE A 819 -15.95 -39.07 -35.97
CA ILE A 819 -14.80 -39.39 -35.10
C ILE A 819 -13.75 -40.08 -35.95
N ILE A 820 -12.57 -39.48 -36.02
CA ILE A 820 -11.40 -40.10 -36.65
C ILE A 820 -10.61 -40.84 -35.59
N ARG A 821 -10.29 -42.09 -35.86
CA ARG A 821 -9.51 -42.95 -34.96
C ARG A 821 -8.18 -43.29 -35.59
N ALA A 822 -7.12 -43.27 -34.78
CA ALA A 822 -5.82 -43.81 -35.10
C ALA A 822 -5.66 -45.17 -34.41
N LYS A 823 -5.28 -46.19 -35.18
CA LYS A 823 -5.09 -47.56 -34.71
C LYS A 823 -3.66 -48.02 -34.92
N SER A 824 -3.16 -48.76 -33.93
CA SER A 824 -1.88 -49.44 -33.99
C SER A 824 -1.87 -50.48 -35.12
N PRO A 825 -0.82 -50.54 -35.95
CA PRO A 825 -0.71 -51.55 -37.01
C PRO A 825 -0.48 -52.97 -36.49
N ILE A 826 -0.08 -53.12 -35.22
CA ILE A 826 0.34 -54.41 -34.66
C ILE A 826 -0.87 -55.22 -34.17
N ASP A 827 -1.78 -54.56 -33.44
CA ASP A 827 -2.88 -55.18 -32.70
C ASP A 827 -4.24 -54.53 -32.98
N GLY A 828 -4.28 -53.45 -33.76
CA GLY A 828 -5.50 -52.72 -34.08
C GLY A 828 -6.08 -51.90 -32.93
N SER A 829 -5.35 -51.78 -31.81
CA SER A 829 -5.78 -51.00 -30.64
C SER A 829 -5.80 -49.50 -30.95
N LEU A 830 -6.68 -48.77 -30.27
CA LEU A 830 -6.76 -47.31 -30.40
C LEU A 830 -5.52 -46.66 -29.79
N VAL A 831 -4.87 -45.78 -30.55
CA VAL A 831 -3.71 -45.00 -30.11
C VAL A 831 -3.96 -43.49 -30.14
N GLY A 832 -5.09 -43.06 -30.71
CA GLY A 832 -5.54 -41.68 -30.67
C GLY A 832 -6.90 -41.49 -31.34
N THR A 833 -7.58 -40.40 -31.02
CA THR A 833 -8.88 -40.06 -31.58
C THR A 833 -9.09 -38.55 -31.63
N VAL A 834 -9.90 -38.07 -32.58
CA VAL A 834 -10.30 -36.66 -32.67
C VAL A 834 -11.72 -36.52 -33.22
N ILE A 835 -12.44 -35.50 -32.77
CA ILE A 835 -13.77 -35.15 -33.30
C ILE A 835 -13.59 -34.21 -34.48
N ILE A 836 -14.29 -34.51 -35.57
CA ILE A 836 -14.49 -33.58 -36.68
C ILE A 836 -15.94 -33.11 -36.66
N SER A 837 -16.16 -31.82 -36.86
CA SER A 837 -17.50 -31.25 -36.90
C SER A 837 -17.69 -30.33 -38.10
N ARG A 838 -18.92 -30.29 -38.61
CA ARG A 838 -19.40 -29.32 -39.59
C ARG A 838 -19.83 -28.03 -38.90
N SER A 839 -20.04 -26.98 -39.71
CA SER A 839 -20.49 -25.66 -39.25
C SER A 839 -21.90 -25.64 -38.65
N ASP A 840 -22.73 -26.65 -38.93
CA ASP A 840 -24.10 -26.80 -38.45
C ASP A 840 -24.23 -27.73 -37.23
N THR A 841 -23.10 -28.15 -36.66
CA THR A 841 -23.09 -29.07 -35.50
C THR A 841 -23.80 -28.50 -34.28
N LEU A 842 -24.44 -29.39 -33.50
CA LEU A 842 -24.98 -29.05 -32.18
C LEU A 842 -23.89 -28.58 -31.20
N LEU A 843 -22.63 -29.00 -31.40
CA LEU A 843 -21.50 -28.56 -30.58
C LEU A 843 -21.25 -27.05 -30.66
N SER A 844 -21.67 -26.39 -31.74
CA SER A 844 -21.50 -24.94 -31.94
C SER A 844 -22.25 -24.11 -30.89
N ARG A 845 -23.25 -24.71 -30.23
CA ARG A 845 -23.94 -24.11 -29.08
C ARG A 845 -22.98 -23.84 -27.93
N TRP A 846 -22.14 -24.81 -27.57
CA TRP A 846 -21.23 -24.74 -26.41
C TRP A 846 -19.78 -24.43 -26.80
N ILE A 847 -19.47 -24.43 -28.09
CA ILE A 847 -18.17 -24.07 -28.67
C ILE A 847 -18.43 -22.97 -29.70
N PRO A 848 -18.70 -21.73 -29.26
CA PRO A 848 -19.23 -20.66 -30.13
C PRO A 848 -18.30 -20.25 -31.25
N VAL A 849 -16.99 -20.49 -31.12
CA VAL A 849 -16.03 -20.22 -32.19
C VAL A 849 -16.38 -20.93 -33.50
N LEU A 850 -17.08 -22.07 -33.45
CA LEU A 850 -17.54 -22.81 -34.64
C LEU A 850 -18.63 -22.07 -35.43
N SER A 851 -19.42 -21.23 -34.77
CA SER A 851 -20.48 -20.43 -35.40
C SER A 851 -20.00 -19.03 -35.84
N SER A 852 -18.75 -18.68 -35.54
CA SER A 852 -18.17 -17.38 -35.87
C SER A 852 -17.80 -17.24 -37.36
N SER A 853 -17.99 -16.03 -37.93
CA SER A 853 -17.61 -15.74 -39.32
C SER A 853 -16.16 -15.28 -39.39
N PRO A 854 -15.32 -15.80 -40.30
CA PRO A 854 -13.96 -15.27 -40.50
C PRO A 854 -14.05 -13.84 -41.04
N SER A 855 -13.51 -12.87 -40.32
CA SER A 855 -13.37 -11.49 -40.81
C SER A 855 -12.42 -11.46 -42.01
N SER A 856 -12.91 -11.01 -43.16
CA SER A 856 -12.13 -10.81 -44.37
C SER A 856 -11.30 -9.52 -44.25
N HIS A 857 -10.05 -9.62 -43.83
CA HIS A 857 -9.08 -8.55 -44.09
C HIS A 857 -8.43 -8.78 -45.46
N SER A 858 -9.10 -8.30 -46.50
CA SER A 858 -8.48 -7.98 -47.79
C SER A 858 -9.01 -6.63 -48.26
N HIS A 859 -8.13 -5.65 -48.37
CA HIS A 859 -8.42 -4.33 -48.93
C HIS A 859 -8.96 -4.44 -50.37
N SER A 860 -10.16 -3.91 -50.63
CA SER A 860 -10.50 -3.32 -51.92
C SER A 860 -11.70 -2.37 -51.79
N HIS A 861 -11.52 -1.13 -52.28
CA HIS A 861 -12.56 -0.13 -52.49
C HIS A 861 -13.72 -0.66 -53.37
N SER A 862 -14.97 -0.41 -52.99
CA SER A 862 -15.96 0.24 -53.88
C SER A 862 -17.21 0.70 -53.12
N GLN A 863 -17.86 1.70 -53.71
CA GLN A 863 -18.89 2.60 -53.19
C GLN A 863 -20.31 1.99 -53.02
N ASN A 864 -21.11 2.71 -52.21
CA ASN A 864 -22.57 2.92 -52.26
C ASN A 864 -23.44 1.98 -53.10
N THR A 865 -24.51 1.44 -52.49
CA THR A 865 -25.90 1.64 -52.96
C THR A 865 -26.95 1.19 -51.94
N SER A 866 -28.14 1.76 -52.14
CA SER A 866 -29.35 1.89 -51.32
C SER A 866 -30.03 0.62 -50.78
N ALA A 867 -30.68 0.81 -49.64
CA ALA A 867 -31.63 -0.11 -49.01
C ALA A 867 -32.98 -0.20 -49.77
N SER A 868 -33.41 -1.40 -50.09
CA SER A 868 -34.80 -1.91 -49.94
C SER A 868 -34.92 -3.31 -50.55
N ASN A 869 -35.77 -4.15 -49.94
CA ASN A 869 -36.09 -5.54 -50.29
C ASN A 869 -35.06 -6.60 -49.90
N LEU A 870 -35.19 -7.21 -48.70
CA LEU A 870 -34.61 -8.54 -48.40
C LEU A 870 -35.14 -9.20 -47.10
N LYS A 871 -36.40 -9.00 -46.70
CA LYS A 871 -36.98 -9.71 -45.53
C LYS A 871 -37.25 -11.22 -45.75
N GLY A 872 -36.97 -11.75 -46.94
CA GLY A 872 -37.22 -13.16 -47.31
C GLY A 872 -35.99 -14.06 -47.50
N LYS A 873 -34.80 -13.51 -47.80
CA LYS A 873 -33.57 -14.33 -48.00
C LYS A 873 -32.63 -14.38 -46.78
N GLU A 874 -32.78 -13.48 -45.82
CA GLU A 874 -31.92 -13.43 -44.61
C GLU A 874 -32.04 -14.67 -43.72
N LYS A 875 -33.13 -15.45 -43.83
CA LYS A 875 -33.34 -16.68 -43.05
C LYS A 875 -32.65 -17.92 -43.65
N GLU A 876 -32.39 -17.92 -44.96
CA GLU A 876 -31.63 -19.01 -45.63
C GLU A 876 -30.12 -18.72 -45.70
N GLU A 877 -29.71 -17.45 -45.74
CA GLU A 877 -28.28 -17.07 -45.77
C GLU A 877 -27.58 -17.18 -44.40
N ARG A 878 -28.30 -17.02 -43.28
CA ARG A 878 -27.71 -17.17 -41.93
C ARG A 878 -27.21 -18.58 -41.61
N ASN A 879 -27.79 -19.61 -42.23
CA ASN A 879 -27.42 -21.01 -41.97
C ASN A 879 -26.15 -21.48 -42.69
N ARG A 880 -25.51 -20.64 -43.52
CA ARG A 880 -24.37 -21.08 -44.36
C ARG A 880 -23.00 -20.53 -43.96
N ASN A 881 -22.83 -19.85 -42.82
CA ASN A 881 -21.62 -19.06 -42.50
C ASN A 881 -20.63 -19.59 -41.44
N GLY A 882 -20.81 -20.77 -40.85
CA GLY A 882 -19.90 -21.27 -39.79
C GLY A 882 -18.61 -21.95 -40.30
N LEU A 883 -17.70 -22.24 -39.36
CA LEU A 883 -16.39 -22.88 -39.57
C LEU A 883 -16.46 -24.41 -39.34
N GLY A 884 -15.60 -25.17 -40.02
CA GLY A 884 -15.38 -26.58 -39.68
C GLY A 884 -14.61 -26.72 -38.38
N GLY A 885 -14.85 -27.78 -37.61
CA GLY A 885 -14.22 -28.00 -36.31
C GLY A 885 -13.33 -29.23 -36.29
N ILE A 886 -12.20 -29.10 -35.60
CA ILE A 886 -11.36 -30.18 -35.09
C ILE A 886 -11.33 -30.00 -33.57
N ILE A 887 -11.86 -30.96 -32.83
CA ILE A 887 -12.23 -30.76 -31.42
C ILE A 887 -11.71 -31.93 -30.58
N ALA A 888 -11.16 -31.61 -29.40
CA ALA A 888 -10.77 -32.55 -28.35
C ALA A 888 -9.95 -33.77 -28.86
N PRO A 889 -8.75 -33.53 -29.45
CA PRO A 889 -7.84 -34.63 -29.77
C PRO A 889 -7.39 -35.33 -28.48
N VAL A 890 -7.59 -36.65 -28.40
CA VAL A 890 -7.16 -37.48 -27.26
C VAL A 890 -6.09 -38.46 -27.74
N ILE A 891 -4.89 -38.31 -27.16
CA ILE A 891 -3.72 -39.15 -27.44
C ILE A 891 -3.05 -39.44 -26.09
N PRO A 892 -2.64 -40.69 -25.80
CA PRO A 892 -1.97 -41.03 -24.54
C PRO A 892 -0.69 -40.20 -24.37
N SER A 893 -0.48 -39.64 -23.18
CA SER A 893 0.64 -38.75 -22.88
C SER A 893 2.01 -39.46 -22.93
N ASN A 894 2.04 -40.77 -22.68
CA ASN A 894 3.23 -41.61 -22.67
C ASN A 894 3.60 -42.21 -24.05
N ASN A 895 2.88 -41.86 -25.12
CA ASN A 895 3.15 -42.42 -26.44
C ASN A 895 4.32 -41.69 -27.13
N ALA A 896 5.41 -42.40 -27.40
CA ALA A 896 6.61 -41.86 -28.06
C ALA A 896 6.33 -41.31 -29.47
N GLN A 897 5.21 -41.69 -30.11
CA GLN A 897 4.78 -41.24 -31.43
C GLN A 897 3.64 -40.21 -31.36
N ARG A 898 3.37 -39.61 -30.20
CA ARG A 898 2.28 -38.65 -29.97
C ARG A 898 2.17 -37.57 -31.04
N GLU A 899 3.29 -36.93 -31.39
CA GLU A 899 3.34 -35.85 -32.37
C GLU A 899 2.87 -36.32 -33.75
N MET A 900 3.36 -37.47 -34.21
CA MET A 900 3.00 -38.05 -35.50
C MET A 900 1.54 -38.50 -35.54
N ILE A 901 1.02 -39.05 -34.44
CA ILE A 901 -0.40 -39.41 -34.31
C ILE A 901 -1.27 -38.16 -34.40
N LEU A 902 -0.90 -37.08 -33.69
CA LEU A 902 -1.62 -35.81 -33.72
C LEU A 902 -1.65 -35.21 -35.13
N GLN A 903 -0.50 -35.13 -35.79
CA GLN A 903 -0.39 -34.64 -37.16
C GLN A 903 -1.21 -35.47 -38.14
N GLY A 904 -1.24 -36.81 -37.99
CA GLY A 904 -2.06 -37.70 -38.80
C GLY A 904 -3.55 -37.47 -38.62
N LEU A 905 -4.02 -37.43 -37.36
CA LEU A 905 -5.41 -37.14 -37.01
C LEU A 905 -5.86 -35.78 -37.54
N VAL A 906 -5.04 -34.73 -37.35
CA VAL A 906 -5.33 -33.37 -37.80
C VAL A 906 -5.31 -33.27 -39.32
N MET A 907 -4.33 -33.88 -40.01
CA MET A 907 -4.27 -33.90 -41.48
C MET A 907 -5.54 -34.51 -42.07
N LEU A 908 -5.96 -35.67 -41.56
CA LEU A 908 -7.18 -36.33 -42.04
C LEU A 908 -8.42 -35.50 -41.74
N SER A 909 -8.45 -34.84 -40.58
CA SER A 909 -9.54 -33.91 -40.23
C SER A 909 -9.64 -32.74 -41.21
N ILE A 910 -8.51 -32.15 -41.60
CA ILE A 910 -8.45 -31.06 -42.60
C ILE A 910 -8.94 -31.58 -43.96
N ARG A 911 -8.47 -32.75 -44.40
CA ARG A 911 -8.89 -33.36 -45.67
C ARG A 911 -10.39 -33.69 -45.69
N GLN A 912 -10.94 -34.20 -44.59
CA GLN A 912 -12.37 -34.49 -44.50
C GLN A 912 -13.21 -33.21 -44.55
N ASN A 913 -12.79 -32.14 -43.87
CA ASN A 913 -13.44 -30.84 -43.98
C ASN A 913 -13.32 -30.27 -45.41
N LYS A 914 -12.16 -30.41 -46.06
CA LYS A 914 -11.93 -29.97 -47.46
C LYS A 914 -12.82 -30.71 -48.48
N ASN A 915 -12.94 -32.04 -48.36
CA ASN A 915 -13.68 -32.88 -49.30
C ASN A 915 -15.20 -32.68 -49.24
N LYS A 916 -15.73 -32.21 -48.11
CA LYS A 916 -17.17 -32.03 -47.92
C LYS A 916 -17.72 -30.68 -48.41
N GLY A 917 -16.92 -29.92 -49.16
CA GLY A 917 -17.41 -28.84 -50.03
C GLY A 917 -17.57 -27.44 -49.41
N ASP A 918 -17.22 -27.26 -48.14
CA ASP A 918 -17.25 -25.95 -47.49
C ASP A 918 -15.85 -25.32 -47.58
N GLY A 919 -15.58 -24.52 -48.62
CA GLY A 919 -14.30 -23.80 -48.82
C GLY A 919 -13.97 -22.73 -47.77
N LYS A 920 -14.48 -22.89 -46.54
CA LYS A 920 -14.38 -21.98 -45.40
C LYS A 920 -13.32 -22.47 -44.42
N GLY A 921 -12.97 -21.65 -43.43
CA GLY A 921 -11.91 -21.99 -42.48
C GLY A 921 -12.24 -23.18 -41.58
N VAL A 922 -11.20 -23.75 -40.96
CA VAL A 922 -11.30 -24.83 -39.97
C VAL A 922 -10.65 -24.37 -38.67
N VAL A 923 -11.34 -24.55 -37.55
CA VAL A 923 -10.85 -24.21 -36.21
C VAL A 923 -10.44 -25.49 -35.49
N LEU A 924 -9.27 -25.44 -34.86
CA LEU A 924 -8.79 -26.44 -33.91
C LEU A 924 -8.84 -25.83 -32.52
N ASN A 925 -9.79 -26.29 -31.70
CA ASN A 925 -10.00 -25.75 -30.36
C ASN A 925 -9.22 -26.57 -29.32
N TRP A 926 -8.82 -25.91 -28.22
CA TRP A 926 -8.15 -26.52 -27.08
C TRP A 926 -6.80 -27.18 -27.40
N VAL A 927 -5.90 -26.41 -27.99
CA VAL A 927 -4.51 -26.82 -28.22
C VAL A 927 -3.67 -26.49 -26.99
N VAL A 928 -3.02 -27.50 -26.42
CA VAL A 928 -2.09 -27.31 -25.29
C VAL A 928 -0.77 -26.74 -25.83
N GLY A 929 -0.11 -25.86 -25.08
CA GLY A 929 1.08 -25.14 -25.56
C GLY A 929 2.22 -26.01 -26.12
N GLY A 930 2.40 -27.24 -25.62
CA GLY A 930 3.40 -28.17 -26.17
C GLY A 930 3.11 -28.66 -27.60
N ASP A 931 1.84 -28.66 -28.02
CA ASP A 931 1.42 -29.11 -29.35
C ASP A 931 1.34 -27.93 -30.36
N ARG A 932 1.51 -26.67 -29.90
CA ARG A 932 1.30 -25.45 -30.71
C ARG A 932 2.19 -25.40 -31.94
N ASP A 933 3.50 -25.46 -31.77
CA ASP A 933 4.45 -25.17 -32.84
C ASP A 933 4.36 -26.22 -33.97
N VAL A 934 4.09 -27.47 -33.60
CA VAL A 934 3.81 -28.58 -34.51
C VAL A 934 2.61 -28.27 -35.40
N LEU A 935 1.53 -27.75 -34.81
CA LEU A 935 0.29 -27.42 -35.51
C LEU A 935 0.42 -26.13 -36.35
N LEU A 936 1.20 -25.15 -35.91
CA LEU A 936 1.55 -23.99 -36.74
C LEU A 936 2.33 -24.42 -37.99
N GLY A 937 3.24 -25.40 -37.86
CA GLY A 937 3.93 -26.02 -38.98
C GLY A 937 3.00 -26.72 -39.99
N MET A 938 1.77 -27.04 -39.58
CA MET A 938 0.71 -27.55 -40.45
C MET A 938 -0.11 -26.45 -41.13
N GLY A 939 0.25 -25.17 -41.00
CA GLY A 939 -0.41 -24.04 -41.67
C GLY A 939 -1.59 -23.45 -40.90
N PHE A 940 -1.69 -23.69 -39.59
CA PHE A 940 -2.62 -23.00 -38.70
C PHE A 940 -2.07 -21.64 -38.27
N ASP A 941 -2.97 -20.67 -38.07
CA ASP A 941 -2.70 -19.42 -37.35
C ASP A 941 -3.24 -19.49 -35.91
N VAL A 942 -2.63 -18.74 -34.99
CA VAL A 942 -3.21 -18.54 -33.66
C VAL A 942 -4.42 -17.60 -33.78
N LEU A 943 -5.60 -18.10 -33.41
CA LEU A 943 -6.82 -17.29 -33.32
C LEU A 943 -6.91 -16.63 -31.93
N GLU A 944 -6.76 -17.42 -30.87
CA GLU A 944 -6.80 -16.96 -29.48
C GLU A 944 -5.78 -17.71 -28.63
N ALA A 945 -5.31 -17.06 -27.57
CA ALA A 945 -4.41 -17.62 -26.56
C ALA A 945 -4.96 -17.34 -25.16
N TRP A 946 -4.82 -18.33 -24.27
CA TRP A 946 -5.46 -18.38 -22.97
C TRP A 946 -4.50 -18.91 -21.91
N GLU A 947 -4.68 -18.44 -20.68
CA GLU A 947 -4.04 -18.98 -19.50
C GLU A 947 -5.07 -19.66 -18.59
N GLU A 948 -5.05 -20.99 -18.59
CA GLU A 948 -5.81 -21.81 -17.65
C GLU A 948 -5.10 -21.79 -16.29
N VAL A 949 -5.85 -21.51 -15.24
CA VAL A 949 -5.34 -21.41 -13.86
C VAL A 949 -6.07 -22.43 -13.00
N VAL A 950 -5.31 -23.26 -12.30
CA VAL A 950 -5.81 -24.26 -11.35
C VAL A 950 -5.13 -24.03 -10.01
N CYS A 951 -5.91 -24.04 -8.92
CA CYS A 951 -5.42 -23.79 -7.58
C CYS A 951 -6.05 -24.76 -6.56
N GLY A 952 -5.33 -25.11 -5.51
CA GLY A 952 -5.88 -25.88 -4.40
C GLY A 952 -6.74 -25.03 -3.45
N VAL A 953 -7.81 -25.61 -2.91
CA VAL A 953 -8.82 -24.91 -2.09
C VAL A 953 -8.28 -24.35 -0.77
N GLU A 954 -7.17 -24.90 -0.25
CA GLU A 954 -6.52 -24.47 0.99
C GLU A 954 -6.19 -22.98 1.00
N ARG A 955 -5.86 -22.41 -0.16
CA ARG A 955 -5.54 -20.99 -0.34
C ARG A 955 -6.69 -20.04 0.00
N TRP A 956 -7.93 -20.53 -0.01
CA TRP A 956 -9.13 -19.75 0.31
C TRP A 956 -9.57 -19.90 1.77
N SER A 957 -8.93 -20.77 2.55
CA SER A 957 -9.25 -20.96 3.97
C SER A 957 -8.72 -19.83 4.88
N GLU A 958 -7.66 -19.14 4.45
CA GLU A 958 -7.06 -17.97 5.13
C GLU A 958 -7.76 -16.65 4.77
N MET A 959 -8.54 -16.62 3.70
CA MET A 959 -9.28 -15.43 3.28
C MET A 959 -10.66 -15.44 3.93
N ASN A 960 -10.92 -14.45 4.77
CA ASN A 960 -12.21 -14.29 5.44
C ASN A 960 -13.29 -13.92 4.39
N LEU A 961 -13.87 -14.93 3.74
CA LEU A 961 -14.92 -14.80 2.72
C LEU A 961 -16.30 -14.55 3.37
N GLY A 962 -16.37 -13.64 4.34
CA GLY A 962 -17.59 -13.26 5.09
C GLY A 962 -18.73 -12.80 4.21
#